data_AF-A0A3M1E7C6-F1
#
_entry.id   AF-A0A3M1E7C6-F1
#
_cell.length_a   1.000
_cell.length_b   1.000
_cell.length_c   1.000
_cell.angle_alpha   90.00
_cell.angle_beta   90.00
_cell.angle_gamma   90.00
#
_symmetry.space_group_name_H-M   'P 1'
#
loop_
_entity.id
_entity.type
_entity.pdbx_description
1 polymer ?
#
loop_
_entity_poly.entity_id
_entity_poly.type
_entity_poly.pdbx_seq_one_letter_code
_entity_poly.pdbx_strand_id
1 'polypeptide(L)'
;MMWLPNGITNPQVRSFYLAFVAKNGRLVRLDSLLPPDSPWRVLGRVGQMNDQGQIVGGGWLDMGAAGLVWRAFLANPIDDDPDNDGVPDPDDNCPATPNPDQADGDGDGVGDACDNCPLVPNPGQEDTDGDGIPDACDNCPFAANPDQLDTNGDGQGDACESDTDSDGVIDDTDNCPTVPNPDQANADADPFGDACDNCPATDNPDQADADGDGVGDVCDNCPAIPNADQTNADPDPLGDACDNCPAVANADQLDADQDGAGDACDNDADNDSVPDGTDNCIRTPNPDQADADGDGVGDACDNCLAIANADQTDSDQDGLGDACDPCFDPPGVVPATRTWRPASGSWSDINHWSPNDVPDTPDEVALVPPEAGTVTITLDLSPTIGDALVNDPAATLNLSGRTLTLVGCNGLFNVGTIVANTGTSTVRGHIDNDATGSIRVTPGRVLSLTGPTITNDGTVEVGTGANVTTRLTFDGTVRLDGTGSVSLFDSAAVLATGTGGTLTVGPDQTVHGRGWISAALTNQGTVRSDFASGSALILNENDKTNAGLMEATGGAWLKIQGITVNNAGGTIGGTGGNVSIEAGGSGPAEITGGTLTSDAAGRIEVRGGSVVRNVTNTGLLRVVPGGSAVAAGSTLTNNGAVEVGNGANITTTLTIDGNLSLAGAGEMFLRDSGATLATTTGSVLTIGAGQTVHGRGWISASLTNQGTVRSDFASGSTLILNENDKTNAGLMEATGGAWLKIEGIALTNT
;
A
#
# COMPACT_ATOMS: atom_id res chain seq x y z
N MET A 1 46.91 -76.18 41.97
CA MET A 1 48.36 -76.44 42.09
C MET A 1 49.06 -75.11 41.82
N MET A 2 50.04 -74.60 42.56
CA MET A 2 50.93 -75.20 43.59
C MET A 2 50.89 -74.40 44.91
N TRP A 3 51.87 -74.59 45.81
CA TRP A 3 51.77 -74.38 47.27
C TRP A 3 52.48 -73.12 47.80
N LEU A 4 52.13 -72.73 49.04
CA LEU A 4 52.64 -71.62 49.87
C LEU A 4 54.07 -71.92 50.43
N PRO A 5 54.71 -71.09 51.31
CA PRO A 5 54.34 -69.80 51.95
C PRO A 5 55.46 -68.72 51.78
N ASN A 6 55.57 -67.57 52.49
CA ASN A 6 54.86 -66.92 53.61
C ASN A 6 55.10 -65.38 53.61
N GLY A 7 54.40 -64.60 54.44
CA GLY A 7 54.86 -63.27 54.93
C GLY A 7 53.95 -62.06 54.62
N ILE A 8 52.91 -61.83 55.44
CA ILE A 8 52.08 -60.61 55.39
C ILE A 8 52.61 -59.56 56.37
N THR A 9 52.99 -58.38 55.87
CA THR A 9 52.64 -57.08 56.49
C THR A 9 52.43 -56.03 55.39
N ASN A 10 51.18 -55.56 55.30
CA ASN A 10 50.68 -54.50 54.40
C ASN A 10 51.03 -53.09 54.95
N PRO A 11 50.63 -51.98 54.30
CA PRO A 11 50.93 -51.48 52.95
C PRO A 11 51.93 -50.29 53.00
N GLN A 12 52.48 -49.90 51.85
CA GLN A 12 52.31 -48.55 51.26
C GLN A 12 53.07 -48.49 49.93
N VAL A 13 52.33 -48.35 48.83
CA VAL A 13 52.88 -48.26 47.48
C VAL A 13 53.71 -46.99 47.35
N ARG A 14 54.95 -47.11 46.87
CA ARG A 14 55.73 -45.96 46.39
C ARG A 14 55.25 -45.61 44.98
N SER A 15 54.19 -44.82 44.88
CA SER A 15 53.80 -44.23 43.60
C SER A 15 54.85 -43.20 43.18
N PHE A 16 55.46 -43.42 42.02
CA PHE A 16 56.38 -42.46 41.41
C PHE A 16 55.56 -41.39 40.68
N TYR A 17 55.65 -40.14 41.09
CA TYR A 17 55.10 -39.02 40.33
C TYR A 17 56.13 -38.51 39.34
N LEU A 18 55.76 -38.49 38.05
CA LEU A 18 56.61 -38.06 36.96
C LEU A 18 56.15 -36.68 36.50
N ALA A 19 56.99 -35.66 36.64
CA ALA A 19 56.67 -34.28 36.30
C ALA A 19 57.53 -33.76 35.14
N PHE A 20 56.89 -33.13 34.16
CA PHE A 20 57.52 -32.52 33.00
C PHE A 20 57.17 -31.05 32.90
N VAL A 21 58.07 -30.25 32.31
CA VAL A 21 57.79 -28.87 31.90
C VAL A 21 58.26 -28.69 30.45
N ALA A 22 57.48 -27.97 29.66
CA ALA A 22 57.84 -27.61 28.29
C ALA A 22 58.80 -26.41 28.28
N LYS A 23 59.93 -26.54 27.57
CA LYS A 23 60.80 -25.41 27.24
C LYS A 23 61.11 -25.46 25.74
N ASN A 24 60.75 -24.40 25.02
CA ASN A 24 60.91 -24.29 23.57
C ASN A 24 60.31 -25.50 22.79
N GLY A 25 59.09 -25.92 23.15
CA GLY A 25 58.34 -26.94 22.39
C GLY A 25 58.75 -28.40 22.61
N ARG A 26 59.47 -28.73 23.70
CA ARG A 26 59.80 -30.12 24.07
C ARG A 26 59.58 -30.39 25.56
N LEU A 27 59.06 -31.57 25.89
CA LEU A 27 58.98 -32.07 27.27
C LEU A 27 60.38 -32.33 27.85
N VAL A 28 60.66 -31.76 29.02
CA VAL A 28 61.88 -32.02 29.79
C VAL A 28 61.49 -32.42 31.22
N ARG A 29 62.19 -33.43 31.77
CA ARG A 29 62.00 -33.89 33.16
C ARG A 29 62.55 -32.85 34.15
N LEU A 30 61.76 -32.51 35.17
CA LEU A 30 62.07 -31.37 36.06
C LEU A 30 63.34 -31.58 36.92
N ASP A 31 63.69 -32.83 37.19
CA ASP A 31 64.88 -33.25 37.93
C ASP A 31 66.22 -32.92 37.23
N SER A 32 66.22 -32.55 35.93
CA SER A 32 67.44 -32.14 35.23
C SER A 32 67.83 -30.67 35.39
N LEU A 33 67.10 -29.89 36.21
CA LEU A 33 67.29 -28.44 36.36
C LEU A 33 67.81 -27.99 37.75
N LEU A 34 68.16 -28.93 38.64
CA LEU A 34 68.63 -28.64 40.00
C LEU A 34 70.05 -29.19 40.25
N PRO A 35 70.92 -28.50 41.02
CA PRO A 35 72.20 -29.03 41.44
C PRO A 35 72.05 -30.27 42.35
N PRO A 36 72.99 -31.23 42.32
CA PRO A 36 72.80 -32.57 42.88
C PRO A 36 72.63 -32.65 44.41
N ASP A 37 73.04 -31.63 45.16
CA ASP A 37 72.99 -31.60 46.65
C ASP A 37 71.97 -30.59 47.20
N SER A 38 70.94 -30.24 46.41
CA SER A 38 69.89 -29.31 46.84
C SER A 38 68.98 -29.92 47.93
N PRO A 39 68.82 -29.29 49.12
CA PRO A 39 67.93 -29.81 50.18
C PRO A 39 66.44 -29.54 49.91
N TRP A 40 66.10 -28.87 48.80
CA TRP A 40 64.73 -28.50 48.46
C TRP A 40 63.99 -29.68 47.82
N ARG A 41 62.97 -30.19 48.51
CA ARG A 41 61.94 -31.05 47.90
C ARG A 41 60.86 -30.17 47.29
N VAL A 42 60.54 -30.39 46.02
CA VAL A 42 59.34 -29.81 45.39
C VAL A 42 58.11 -30.52 45.95
N LEU A 43 57.39 -29.83 46.84
CA LEU A 43 56.01 -30.17 47.19
C LEU A 43 55.12 -29.30 46.31
N GLY A 44 54.64 -29.87 45.21
CA GLY A 44 53.84 -29.14 44.23
C GLY A 44 52.46 -28.75 44.77
N ARG A 45 52.01 -27.54 44.43
CA ARG A 45 50.59 -27.33 44.15
C ARG A 45 50.29 -28.00 42.82
N VAL A 46 49.18 -28.73 42.74
CA VAL A 46 48.40 -28.76 41.50
C VAL A 46 47.35 -27.67 41.70
N GLY A 47 47.48 -26.57 40.95
CA GLY A 47 46.31 -25.77 40.61
C GLY A 47 45.78 -26.33 39.29
N GLN A 48 44.47 -26.41 39.13
CA GLN A 48 43.91 -26.55 37.78
C GLN A 48 44.29 -25.29 36.99
N MET A 49 44.70 -25.50 35.75
CA MET A 49 44.65 -24.45 34.74
C MET A 49 43.40 -24.69 33.92
N ASN A 50 42.71 -23.62 33.55
CA ASN A 50 41.78 -23.66 32.43
C ASN A 50 42.56 -23.72 31.10
N ASP A 51 41.86 -23.91 29.98
CA ASP A 51 42.47 -24.08 28.66
C ASP A 51 43.21 -22.84 28.13
N GLN A 52 43.13 -21.73 28.86
CA GLN A 52 43.81 -20.46 28.62
C GLN A 52 45.11 -20.32 29.44
N GLY A 53 45.47 -21.31 30.27
CA GLY A 53 46.75 -21.40 30.98
C GLY A 53 46.89 -20.56 32.26
N GLN A 54 45.78 -20.17 32.89
CA GLN A 54 45.77 -19.38 34.13
C GLN A 54 45.61 -20.25 35.38
N ILE A 55 46.26 -19.90 36.50
CA ILE A 55 46.18 -20.67 37.75
C ILE A 55 45.04 -20.14 38.64
N VAL A 56 44.08 -21.01 38.96
CA VAL A 56 43.00 -20.73 39.92
C VAL A 56 43.20 -21.48 41.25
N GLY A 57 43.05 -20.76 42.37
CA GLY A 57 42.90 -21.32 43.73
C GLY A 57 44.18 -21.50 44.58
N GLY A 58 44.18 -20.96 45.81
CA GLY A 58 45.21 -21.32 46.79
C GLY A 58 45.08 -20.76 48.22
N GLY A 59 45.06 -21.66 49.21
CA GLY A 59 45.08 -21.33 50.65
C GLY A 59 46.40 -21.63 51.38
N TRP A 60 46.42 -21.36 52.70
CA TRP A 60 47.54 -21.55 53.64
C TRP A 60 47.22 -22.59 54.73
N LEU A 61 48.26 -23.11 55.38
CA LEU A 61 48.19 -24.08 56.49
C LEU A 61 48.57 -23.40 57.82
N ASP A 62 47.77 -23.57 58.86
CA ASP A 62 48.11 -23.21 60.25
C ASP A 62 47.96 -24.43 61.19
N MET A 63 48.75 -24.49 62.27
CA MET A 63 48.97 -25.69 63.06
C MET A 63 48.42 -25.58 64.50
N GLY A 64 47.28 -26.23 64.75
CA GLY A 64 46.68 -26.40 66.08
C GLY A 64 46.85 -27.80 66.67
N ALA A 65 47.00 -27.90 68.00
CA ALA A 65 47.40 -29.13 68.69
C ALA A 65 46.27 -30.14 68.97
N ALA A 66 45.65 -30.68 67.91
CA ALA A 66 44.90 -31.94 67.92
C ALA A 66 44.92 -32.55 66.50
N GLY A 67 44.89 -33.88 66.37
CA GLY A 67 45.09 -34.57 65.09
C GLY A 67 44.06 -34.25 64.00
N LEU A 68 44.38 -34.61 62.74
CA LEU A 68 43.60 -34.27 61.55
C LEU A 68 42.09 -34.47 61.75
N VAL A 69 41.33 -33.38 61.60
CA VAL A 69 39.90 -33.42 61.33
C VAL A 69 39.68 -32.68 60.01
N TRP A 70 39.27 -33.40 58.98
CA TRP A 70 38.72 -32.77 57.78
C TRP A 70 37.36 -32.17 58.18
N ARG A 71 37.27 -30.84 58.16
CA ARG A 71 35.99 -30.13 58.18
C ARG A 71 35.93 -29.28 56.93
N ALA A 72 35.31 -29.84 55.90
CA ALA A 72 34.75 -29.02 54.84
C ALA A 72 33.69 -28.11 55.49
N PHE A 73 33.97 -26.81 55.54
CA PHE A 73 32.88 -25.88 55.31
C PHE A 73 32.56 -25.98 53.84
N LEU A 74 31.33 -26.35 53.53
CA LEU A 74 30.77 -26.18 52.21
C LEU A 74 30.85 -24.67 51.91
N ALA A 75 31.82 -24.27 51.08
CA ALA A 75 31.48 -23.30 50.04
C ALA A 75 30.42 -23.96 49.16
N ASN A 76 29.58 -23.14 48.52
CA ASN A 76 28.42 -23.61 47.75
C ASN A 76 28.78 -24.81 46.85
N PRO A 77 27.82 -25.71 46.55
CA PRO A 77 28.03 -26.71 45.52
C PRO A 77 28.60 -26.04 44.27
N ILE A 78 29.45 -26.76 43.54
CA ILE A 78 29.31 -26.70 42.10
C ILE A 78 27.87 -27.19 41.89
N ASP A 79 27.04 -26.40 41.21
CA ASP A 79 25.83 -26.97 40.63
C ASP A 79 26.35 -27.98 39.61
N ASP A 80 26.43 -29.23 40.05
CA ASP A 80 26.64 -30.39 39.18
C ASP A 80 25.34 -30.69 38.40
N ASP A 81 24.37 -29.78 38.41
CA ASP A 81 23.00 -29.77 37.84
C ASP A 81 22.76 -28.31 37.38
N PRO A 82 23.34 -27.87 36.23
CA PRO A 82 23.46 -26.45 35.87
C PRO A 82 22.14 -25.80 35.46
N ASP A 83 21.19 -26.61 35.01
CA ASP A 83 19.88 -26.18 34.51
C ASP A 83 18.74 -26.39 35.53
N ASN A 84 19.04 -27.07 36.66
CA ASN A 84 18.20 -27.26 37.85
C ASN A 84 17.00 -28.19 37.62
N ASP A 85 17.19 -29.26 36.85
CA ASP A 85 16.19 -30.27 36.53
C ASP A 85 16.11 -31.40 37.60
N GLY A 86 17.21 -31.65 38.32
CA GLY A 86 17.36 -32.68 39.36
C GLY A 86 18.25 -33.87 38.99
N VAL A 87 18.86 -33.88 37.80
CA VAL A 87 19.81 -34.85 37.27
C VAL A 87 21.21 -34.21 37.20
N PRO A 88 22.28 -34.90 37.65
CA PRO A 88 23.61 -34.31 37.57
C PRO A 88 24.30 -34.51 36.20
N ASP A 89 24.98 -33.46 35.71
CA ASP A 89 25.88 -33.37 34.52
C ASP A 89 26.48 -34.71 34.01
N PRO A 90 27.10 -35.58 34.85
CA PRO A 90 27.75 -36.80 34.37
C PRO A 90 26.80 -37.97 34.07
N ASP A 91 25.56 -37.87 34.53
CA ASP A 91 24.46 -38.82 34.36
C ASP A 91 23.30 -38.19 33.54
N ASP A 92 23.50 -36.98 33.00
CA ASP A 92 22.52 -36.16 32.29
C ASP A 92 22.74 -36.17 30.76
N ASN A 93 21.70 -36.47 29.98
CA ASN A 93 21.72 -36.45 28.51
C ASN A 93 21.35 -35.09 27.89
N CYS A 94 20.93 -34.10 28.69
CA CYS A 94 20.81 -32.69 28.30
C CYS A 94 21.41 -31.70 29.33
N PRO A 95 22.75 -31.65 29.54
CA PRO A 95 23.47 -30.83 30.56
C PRO A 95 23.28 -29.29 30.55
N ALA A 96 22.33 -28.76 29.78
CA ALA A 96 21.98 -27.35 29.69
C ALA A 96 20.48 -27.10 29.42
N THR A 97 19.63 -28.15 29.35
CA THR A 97 18.21 -28.05 28.97
C THR A 97 17.35 -29.01 29.82
N PRO A 98 16.55 -28.49 30.78
CA PRO A 98 15.95 -29.32 31.83
C PRO A 98 15.04 -30.46 31.31
N ASN A 99 15.42 -31.71 31.56
CA ASN A 99 14.67 -32.91 31.19
C ASN A 99 14.67 -34.00 32.29
N PRO A 100 13.90 -33.82 33.39
CA PRO A 100 14.02 -34.67 34.58
C PRO A 100 13.61 -36.15 34.42
N ASP A 101 13.07 -36.51 33.25
CA ASP A 101 12.73 -37.87 32.86
C ASP A 101 13.81 -38.56 32.02
N GLN A 102 14.80 -37.81 31.52
CA GLN A 102 15.95 -38.28 30.74
C GLN A 102 15.51 -39.15 29.57
N ALA A 103 14.48 -38.66 28.85
CA ALA A 103 14.03 -39.26 27.62
C ALA A 103 15.14 -39.21 26.55
N ASP A 104 15.27 -40.32 25.83
CA ASP A 104 16.24 -40.59 24.76
C ASP A 104 15.50 -41.59 23.85
N GLY A 105 14.82 -41.04 22.85
CA GLY A 105 13.84 -41.74 22.02
C GLY A 105 14.45 -42.79 21.09
N ASP A 106 15.71 -42.58 20.68
CA ASP A 106 16.39 -43.36 19.66
C ASP A 106 17.68 -44.07 20.13
N GLY A 107 18.23 -43.67 21.28
CA GLY A 107 19.35 -44.30 21.97
C GLY A 107 20.73 -43.75 21.61
N ASP A 108 20.83 -42.51 21.13
CA ASP A 108 22.08 -41.90 20.67
C ASP A 108 22.96 -41.32 21.80
N GLY A 109 22.34 -40.93 22.92
CA GLY A 109 22.99 -40.37 24.12
C GLY A 109 22.81 -38.87 24.34
N VAL A 110 22.08 -38.18 23.46
CA VAL A 110 21.45 -36.87 23.64
C VAL A 110 20.01 -37.10 24.12
N GLY A 111 19.41 -36.16 24.84
CA GLY A 111 18.02 -36.30 25.30
C GLY A 111 17.02 -35.56 24.42
N ASP A 112 15.79 -36.08 24.32
CA ASP A 112 14.68 -35.55 23.49
C ASP A 112 14.43 -34.03 23.66
N ALA A 113 14.86 -33.43 24.77
CA ALA A 113 14.70 -32.01 25.08
C ALA A 113 15.79 -31.09 24.47
N CYS A 114 16.96 -31.65 24.13
CA CYS A 114 18.09 -30.95 23.55
C CYS A 114 18.58 -31.58 22.23
N ASP A 115 17.99 -32.70 21.84
CA ASP A 115 18.19 -33.36 20.56
C ASP A 115 17.43 -32.63 19.43
N ASN A 116 18.14 -32.33 18.35
CA ASN A 116 17.60 -31.70 17.15
C ASN A 116 17.01 -32.71 16.14
N CYS A 117 17.25 -34.01 16.28
CA CYS A 117 16.53 -35.10 15.59
C CYS A 117 16.03 -36.21 16.56
N PRO A 118 15.06 -35.96 17.48
CA PRO A 118 14.63 -36.88 18.58
C PRO A 118 14.15 -38.32 18.25
N LEU A 119 14.26 -38.75 16.99
CA LEU A 119 13.83 -40.05 16.47
C LEU A 119 14.89 -40.67 15.53
N VAL A 120 16.03 -40.02 15.28
CA VAL A 120 17.07 -40.44 14.33
C VAL A 120 18.50 -40.20 14.88
N PRO A 121 19.23 -41.25 15.32
CA PRO A 121 20.43 -41.09 16.14
C PRO A 121 21.54 -40.22 15.55
N ASN A 122 21.83 -39.07 16.17
CA ASN A 122 22.83 -38.10 15.71
C ASN A 122 23.65 -37.46 16.87
N PRO A 123 24.59 -38.19 17.51
CA PRO A 123 25.24 -37.74 18.75
C PRO A 123 26.17 -36.53 18.62
N GLY A 124 26.42 -36.06 17.40
CA GLY A 124 27.19 -34.85 17.11
C GLY A 124 26.31 -33.63 16.82
N GLN A 125 24.99 -33.81 16.66
CA GLN A 125 23.99 -32.78 16.45
C GLN A 125 24.32 -31.86 15.26
N GLU A 126 24.95 -32.43 14.22
CA GLU A 126 25.42 -31.70 13.06
C GLU A 126 24.27 -31.15 12.18
N ASP A 127 24.49 -29.93 11.69
CA ASP A 127 23.71 -29.17 10.70
C ASP A 127 24.77 -28.52 9.80
N THR A 128 24.97 -29.10 8.61
CA THR A 128 26.15 -28.85 7.76
C THR A 128 26.02 -27.62 6.88
N ASP A 129 24.80 -27.26 6.45
CA ASP A 129 24.54 -26.08 5.62
C ASP A 129 23.87 -24.91 6.36
N GLY A 130 23.32 -25.13 7.56
CA GLY A 130 22.86 -24.11 8.49
C GLY A 130 21.42 -23.67 8.27
N ASP A 131 20.56 -24.54 7.75
CA ASP A 131 19.18 -24.21 7.39
C ASP A 131 18.18 -24.36 8.56
N GLY A 132 18.56 -25.12 9.59
CA GLY A 132 17.75 -25.40 10.78
C GLY A 132 17.22 -26.83 10.88
N ILE A 133 17.46 -27.67 9.88
CA ILE A 133 17.19 -29.11 9.85
C ILE A 133 18.54 -29.85 9.96
N PRO A 134 18.74 -30.75 10.95
CA PRO A 134 20.04 -31.39 11.14
C PRO A 134 20.30 -32.56 10.18
N ASP A 135 21.57 -32.79 9.82
CA ASP A 135 22.09 -33.75 8.82
C ASP A 135 21.49 -35.17 8.86
N ALA A 136 20.96 -35.58 10.02
CA ALA A 136 20.42 -36.93 10.24
C ALA A 136 18.92 -37.07 9.95
N CYS A 137 18.15 -35.99 10.06
CA CYS A 137 16.74 -35.95 9.71
C CYS A 137 16.42 -34.97 8.55
N ASP A 138 17.46 -34.38 7.96
CA ASP A 138 17.43 -33.64 6.70
C ASP A 138 17.40 -34.57 5.47
N ASN A 139 16.47 -34.33 4.55
CA ASN A 139 16.38 -35.01 3.25
C ASN A 139 17.36 -34.45 2.19
N CYS A 140 18.03 -33.32 2.47
CA CYS A 140 19.11 -32.73 1.69
C CYS A 140 20.31 -32.19 2.53
N PRO A 141 21.09 -33.04 3.24
CA PRO A 141 22.16 -32.68 4.22
C PRO A 141 23.33 -31.76 3.79
N PHE A 142 23.28 -31.18 2.60
CA PHE A 142 24.29 -30.27 2.04
C PHE A 142 23.66 -29.13 1.19
N ALA A 143 22.33 -28.98 1.17
CA ALA A 143 21.59 -28.07 0.31
C ALA A 143 20.31 -27.47 0.97
N ALA A 144 20.50 -26.74 2.07
CA ALA A 144 19.57 -25.87 2.79
C ALA A 144 18.14 -25.73 2.21
N ASN A 145 17.21 -26.48 2.79
CA ASN A 145 15.78 -26.53 2.50
C ASN A 145 14.94 -26.69 3.80
N PRO A 146 14.70 -25.58 4.53
CA PRO A 146 14.03 -25.62 5.84
C PRO A 146 12.57 -26.09 5.81
N ASP A 147 11.98 -26.22 4.62
CA ASP A 147 10.64 -26.75 4.38
C ASP A 147 10.62 -28.28 4.18
N GLN A 148 11.77 -28.91 3.94
CA GLN A 148 11.95 -30.34 3.71
C GLN A 148 11.01 -30.89 2.62
N LEU A 149 10.79 -30.09 1.57
CA LEU A 149 9.95 -30.51 0.45
C LEU A 149 10.57 -31.73 -0.26
N ASP A 150 9.72 -32.72 -0.51
CA ASP A 150 9.98 -34.00 -1.17
C ASP A 150 8.73 -34.30 -2.01
N THR A 151 8.71 -33.76 -3.23
CA THR A 151 7.54 -33.71 -4.12
C THR A 151 7.12 -35.11 -4.58
N ASN A 152 8.07 -36.02 -4.80
CA ASN A 152 7.80 -37.38 -5.27
C ASN A 152 7.69 -38.43 -4.14
N GLY A 153 8.16 -38.11 -2.93
CA GLY A 153 8.04 -38.91 -1.72
C GLY A 153 9.04 -40.06 -1.60
N ASP A 154 10.21 -39.98 -2.25
CA ASP A 154 11.24 -41.04 -2.22
C ASP A 154 12.20 -40.95 -1.01
N GLY A 155 12.26 -39.79 -0.35
CA GLY A 155 13.10 -39.50 0.80
C GLY A 155 14.36 -38.69 0.50
N GLN A 156 14.58 -38.27 -0.75
CA GLN A 156 15.51 -37.20 -1.11
C GLN A 156 14.70 -35.91 -1.37
N GLY A 157 15.17 -34.76 -0.88
CA GLY A 157 14.43 -33.50 -1.04
C GLY A 157 14.65 -32.81 -2.39
N ASP A 158 13.67 -32.00 -2.79
CA ASP A 158 13.66 -31.24 -4.05
C ASP A 158 14.95 -30.40 -4.22
N ALA A 159 15.45 -29.80 -3.13
CA ALA A 159 16.62 -28.92 -3.16
C ALA A 159 17.96 -29.62 -3.48
N CYS A 160 18.00 -30.95 -3.45
CA CYS A 160 19.16 -31.77 -3.79
C CYS A 160 18.86 -32.84 -4.86
N GLU A 161 17.65 -32.85 -5.43
CA GLU A 161 17.30 -33.63 -6.61
C GLU A 161 17.65 -32.86 -7.92
N SER A 162 17.30 -33.43 -9.07
CA SER A 162 17.50 -32.84 -10.41
C SER A 162 16.46 -33.30 -11.45
N ASP A 163 15.40 -33.94 -10.97
CA ASP A 163 14.29 -34.65 -11.65
C ASP A 163 13.20 -34.75 -10.57
N THR A 164 12.77 -33.58 -10.08
CA THR A 164 12.12 -33.37 -8.77
C THR A 164 10.79 -34.12 -8.64
N ASP A 165 10.12 -34.38 -9.76
CA ASP A 165 8.86 -35.13 -9.80
C ASP A 165 9.00 -36.60 -10.28
N SER A 166 10.24 -37.02 -10.60
CA SER A 166 10.58 -38.38 -11.05
C SER A 166 9.90 -38.82 -12.35
N ASP A 167 9.54 -37.89 -13.24
CA ASP A 167 8.94 -38.20 -14.54
C ASP A 167 9.96 -38.78 -15.56
N GLY A 168 11.25 -38.45 -15.38
CA GLY A 168 12.37 -38.84 -16.25
C GLY A 168 12.92 -37.72 -17.15
N VAL A 169 12.43 -36.49 -17.02
CA VAL A 169 12.99 -35.23 -17.53
C VAL A 169 13.73 -34.53 -16.37
N ILE A 170 14.80 -33.79 -16.65
CA ILE A 170 15.54 -33.07 -15.61
C ILE A 170 15.03 -31.63 -15.48
N ASP A 171 14.94 -31.10 -14.26
CA ASP A 171 14.35 -29.78 -13.93
C ASP A 171 14.84 -28.64 -14.85
N ASP A 172 16.14 -28.63 -15.17
CA ASP A 172 16.82 -27.68 -16.08
C ASP A 172 16.24 -27.66 -17.53
N THR A 173 15.44 -28.66 -17.88
CA THR A 173 14.84 -28.88 -19.20
C THR A 173 13.35 -29.25 -19.14
N ASP A 174 12.79 -29.29 -17.94
CA ASP A 174 11.40 -29.65 -17.69
C ASP A 174 10.52 -28.38 -17.76
N ASN A 175 9.39 -28.45 -18.46
CA ASN A 175 8.41 -27.38 -18.48
C ASN A 175 7.37 -27.47 -17.36
N CYS A 176 7.36 -28.56 -16.58
CA CYS A 176 6.63 -28.71 -15.33
C CYS A 176 7.47 -29.41 -14.24
N PRO A 177 8.57 -28.83 -13.73
CA PRO A 177 9.54 -29.52 -12.84
C PRO A 177 9.00 -30.13 -11.53
N THR A 178 7.73 -29.92 -11.19
CA THR A 178 7.07 -30.44 -9.98
C THR A 178 5.76 -31.19 -10.27
N VAL A 179 5.42 -31.44 -11.54
CA VAL A 179 4.15 -32.06 -11.96
C VAL A 179 4.37 -33.03 -13.13
N PRO A 180 4.39 -34.37 -12.88
CA PRO A 180 4.89 -35.35 -13.85
C PRO A 180 4.23 -35.31 -15.22
N ASN A 181 4.97 -34.91 -16.24
CA ASN A 181 4.51 -34.79 -17.63
C ASN A 181 5.53 -35.34 -18.67
N PRO A 182 5.79 -36.67 -18.74
CA PRO A 182 6.92 -37.22 -19.52
C PRO A 182 6.82 -37.06 -21.05
N ASP A 183 5.73 -36.48 -21.55
CA ASP A 183 5.56 -36.10 -22.95
C ASP A 183 5.90 -34.62 -23.24
N GLN A 184 6.11 -33.81 -22.21
CA GLN A 184 6.50 -32.39 -22.24
C GLN A 184 5.58 -31.59 -23.18
N ALA A 185 4.28 -31.86 -23.04
CA ALA A 185 3.24 -31.15 -23.78
C ALA A 185 3.20 -29.67 -23.37
N ASN A 186 3.04 -28.80 -24.36
CA ASN A 186 2.91 -27.36 -24.25
C ASN A 186 2.26 -26.88 -25.56
N ALA A 187 1.00 -26.45 -25.49
CA ALA A 187 0.16 -26.21 -26.67
C ALA A 187 0.30 -24.82 -27.29
N ASP A 188 0.63 -23.78 -26.51
CA ASP A 188 0.77 -22.38 -26.93
C ASP A 188 2.23 -21.89 -27.07
N ALA A 189 3.17 -22.64 -26.50
CA ALA A 189 4.63 -22.43 -26.45
C ALA A 189 5.11 -21.36 -25.46
N ASP A 190 4.42 -21.19 -24.33
CA ASP A 190 4.87 -20.42 -23.15
C ASP A 190 5.97 -21.18 -22.33
N PRO A 191 6.47 -20.68 -21.17
CA PRO A 191 7.48 -21.39 -20.37
C PRO A 191 7.01 -22.65 -19.62
N PHE A 192 5.70 -22.84 -19.42
CA PHE A 192 5.10 -23.91 -18.63
C PHE A 192 4.62 -25.05 -19.54
N GLY A 193 4.18 -26.17 -18.98
CA GLY A 193 3.62 -27.29 -19.74
C GLY A 193 2.14 -27.50 -19.45
N ASP A 194 1.42 -28.16 -20.38
CA ASP A 194 -0.04 -28.43 -20.30
C ASP A 194 -0.49 -29.08 -18.96
N ALA A 195 0.44 -29.64 -18.18
CA ALA A 195 0.19 -30.31 -16.91
C ALA A 195 0.26 -29.38 -15.67
N CYS A 196 0.97 -28.25 -15.76
CA CYS A 196 1.18 -27.29 -14.66
C CYS A 196 0.79 -25.85 -15.02
N ASP A 197 0.41 -25.62 -16.28
CA ASP A 197 -0.10 -24.35 -16.79
C ASP A 197 -1.59 -24.16 -16.40
N ASN A 198 -1.93 -23.00 -15.82
CA ASN A 198 -3.30 -22.62 -15.49
C ASN A 198 -4.09 -22.00 -16.68
N CYS A 199 -3.44 -21.78 -17.83
CA CYS A 199 -4.08 -21.47 -19.11
C CYS A 199 -3.48 -22.26 -20.31
N PRO A 200 -3.63 -23.62 -20.40
CA PRO A 200 -3.03 -24.52 -21.41
C PRO A 200 -3.31 -24.29 -22.92
N ALA A 201 -3.79 -23.12 -23.31
CA ALA A 201 -4.04 -22.71 -24.69
C ALA A 201 -3.76 -21.20 -24.93
N THR A 202 -3.27 -20.46 -23.94
CA THR A 202 -3.10 -19.00 -23.95
C THR A 202 -1.88 -18.55 -23.13
N ASP A 203 -0.73 -18.42 -23.79
CA ASP A 203 0.56 -17.82 -23.34
C ASP A 203 0.44 -16.82 -22.17
N ASN A 204 0.70 -17.29 -20.94
CA ASN A 204 0.79 -16.49 -19.70
C ASN A 204 2.04 -16.83 -18.86
N PRO A 205 3.22 -16.28 -19.23
CA PRO A 205 4.50 -16.57 -18.59
C PRO A 205 4.64 -16.14 -17.12
N ASP A 206 3.63 -15.47 -16.54
CA ASP A 206 3.55 -15.11 -15.13
C ASP A 206 2.62 -16.01 -14.30
N GLN A 207 1.83 -16.88 -14.95
CA GLN A 207 0.85 -17.78 -14.34
C GLN A 207 -0.06 -17.06 -13.33
N ALA A 208 -0.40 -15.80 -13.63
CA ALA A 208 -1.25 -14.99 -12.78
C ALA A 208 -2.64 -15.64 -12.62
N ASP A 209 -3.07 -15.78 -11.37
CA ASP A 209 -4.39 -16.24 -10.93
C ASP A 209 -4.76 -15.33 -9.75
N ALA A 210 -5.55 -14.29 -10.04
CA ALA A 210 -5.81 -13.19 -9.12
C ALA A 210 -6.83 -13.54 -8.01
N ASP A 211 -7.62 -14.60 -8.17
CA ASP A 211 -8.66 -14.99 -7.21
C ASP A 211 -8.48 -16.38 -6.57
N GLY A 212 -7.60 -17.21 -7.12
CA GLY A 212 -7.13 -18.48 -6.59
C GLY A 212 -8.01 -19.68 -6.95
N ASP A 213 -8.71 -19.65 -8.08
CA ASP A 213 -9.60 -20.74 -8.51
C ASP A 213 -8.90 -21.85 -9.33
N GLY A 214 -7.70 -21.57 -9.85
CA GLY A 214 -6.91 -22.49 -10.68
C GLY A 214 -6.99 -22.26 -12.19
N VAL A 215 -7.67 -21.21 -12.66
CA VAL A 215 -7.67 -20.70 -14.04
C VAL A 215 -6.89 -19.38 -14.06
N GLY A 216 -6.01 -19.19 -15.05
CA GLY A 216 -5.20 -17.97 -15.11
C GLY A 216 -5.92 -16.74 -15.68
N ASP A 217 -5.51 -15.54 -15.23
CA ASP A 217 -6.10 -14.22 -15.56
C ASP A 217 -6.33 -13.97 -17.06
N VAL A 218 -5.58 -14.62 -17.95
CA VAL A 218 -5.67 -14.43 -19.41
C VAL A 218 -6.73 -15.31 -20.09
N CYS A 219 -7.14 -16.39 -19.44
CA CYS A 219 -8.14 -17.34 -19.94
C CYS A 219 -9.39 -17.44 -19.05
N ASP A 220 -9.35 -16.81 -17.88
CA ASP A 220 -10.47 -16.62 -16.98
C ASP A 220 -11.45 -15.54 -17.49
N ASN A 221 -12.75 -15.87 -17.50
CA ASN A 221 -13.84 -14.96 -17.82
C ASN A 221 -14.42 -14.19 -16.61
N CYS A 222 -13.94 -14.46 -15.40
CA CYS A 222 -14.16 -13.69 -14.18
C CYS A 222 -12.89 -13.49 -13.28
N PRO A 223 -11.82 -12.80 -13.74
CA PRO A 223 -10.49 -12.66 -13.05
C PRO A 223 -10.43 -12.01 -11.64
N ALA A 224 -11.52 -12.00 -10.89
CA ALA A 224 -11.63 -11.50 -9.53
C ALA A 224 -12.72 -12.21 -8.71
N ILE A 225 -13.41 -13.22 -9.26
CA ILE A 225 -14.52 -13.94 -8.63
C ILE A 225 -14.44 -15.45 -8.99
N PRO A 226 -13.98 -16.31 -8.05
CA PRO A 226 -13.64 -17.70 -8.33
C PRO A 226 -14.75 -18.51 -9.02
N ASN A 227 -14.50 -18.96 -10.25
CA ASN A 227 -15.45 -19.67 -11.09
C ASN A 227 -14.82 -20.76 -11.98
N ALA A 228 -13.99 -21.63 -11.41
CA ALA A 228 -13.15 -22.63 -12.11
C ALA A 228 -13.84 -23.61 -13.09
N ASP A 229 -15.17 -23.59 -13.23
CA ASP A 229 -15.89 -24.25 -14.31
C ASP A 229 -16.06 -23.39 -15.58
N GLN A 230 -15.65 -22.13 -15.53
CA GLN A 230 -15.65 -21.11 -16.58
C GLN A 230 -16.99 -21.00 -17.29
N THR A 231 -18.08 -21.19 -16.53
CA THR A 231 -19.43 -21.15 -17.04
C THR A 231 -19.79 -19.77 -17.58
N ASN A 232 -20.24 -19.74 -18.83
CA ASN A 232 -20.85 -18.59 -19.48
C ASN A 232 -22.04 -19.15 -20.29
N ALA A 233 -23.25 -18.77 -19.91
CA ALA A 233 -24.49 -19.28 -20.48
C ALA A 233 -24.93 -18.55 -21.75
N ASP A 234 -24.26 -17.47 -22.15
CA ASP A 234 -24.59 -16.66 -23.32
C ASP A 234 -23.34 -16.29 -24.18
N PRO A 235 -23.41 -15.38 -25.17
CA PRO A 235 -22.30 -15.07 -26.06
C PRO A 235 -21.51 -13.77 -25.75
N ASP A 236 -21.52 -13.25 -24.52
CA ASP A 236 -20.65 -12.13 -24.11
C ASP A 236 -19.30 -12.61 -23.49
N PRO A 237 -18.36 -11.72 -23.09
CA PRO A 237 -17.04 -12.13 -22.59
C PRO A 237 -16.96 -12.43 -21.08
N LEU A 238 -18.00 -12.19 -20.28
CA LEU A 238 -17.99 -12.43 -18.82
C LEU A 238 -18.47 -13.85 -18.49
N GLY A 239 -18.10 -14.37 -17.31
CA GLY A 239 -18.66 -15.62 -16.78
C GLY A 239 -19.90 -15.40 -15.91
N ASP A 240 -20.74 -16.44 -15.79
CA ASP A 240 -21.99 -16.47 -14.99
C ASP A 240 -21.79 -16.03 -13.52
N ALA A 241 -20.55 -16.06 -13.01
CA ALA A 241 -20.19 -15.69 -11.64
C ALA A 241 -19.94 -14.19 -11.41
N CYS A 242 -19.58 -13.46 -12.48
CA CYS A 242 -19.29 -12.02 -12.45
C CYS A 242 -20.19 -11.20 -13.38
N ASP A 243 -21.02 -11.87 -14.19
CA ASP A 243 -22.05 -11.26 -15.03
C ASP A 243 -23.32 -10.91 -14.21
N ASN A 244 -23.78 -9.66 -14.30
CA ASN A 244 -25.03 -9.20 -13.70
C ASN A 244 -26.29 -9.55 -14.53
N CYS A 245 -26.13 -10.10 -15.74
CA CYS A 245 -27.20 -10.74 -16.52
C CYS A 245 -26.80 -12.10 -17.14
N PRO A 246 -26.58 -13.19 -16.35
CA PRO A 246 -26.10 -14.54 -16.78
C PRO A 246 -26.93 -15.34 -17.80
N ALA A 247 -27.77 -14.70 -18.60
CA ALA A 247 -28.53 -15.28 -19.70
C ALA A 247 -28.83 -14.25 -20.82
N VAL A 248 -28.33 -13.01 -20.73
CA VAL A 248 -28.63 -11.90 -21.63
C VAL A 248 -27.40 -10.97 -21.84
N ALA A 249 -26.49 -11.42 -22.69
CA ALA A 249 -25.28 -10.74 -23.16
C ALA A 249 -25.28 -9.20 -23.05
N ASN A 250 -24.51 -8.70 -22.10
CA ASN A 250 -24.35 -7.28 -21.77
C ASN A 250 -22.91 -7.01 -21.31
N ALA A 251 -21.97 -7.10 -22.25
CA ALA A 251 -20.53 -6.88 -22.02
C ALA A 251 -20.16 -5.49 -21.45
N ASP A 252 -21.11 -4.54 -21.38
CA ASP A 252 -20.95 -3.24 -20.72
C ASP A 252 -21.32 -3.25 -19.23
N GLN A 253 -21.98 -4.32 -18.76
CA GLN A 253 -22.38 -4.57 -17.37
C GLN A 253 -23.09 -3.39 -16.72
N LEU A 254 -23.86 -2.63 -17.51
CA LEU A 254 -24.60 -1.49 -17.01
C LEU A 254 -25.73 -1.94 -16.08
N ASP A 255 -25.83 -1.23 -14.96
CA ASP A 255 -26.72 -1.43 -13.82
C ASP A 255 -27.02 -0.01 -13.29
N ALA A 256 -28.08 0.60 -13.80
CA ALA A 256 -28.34 2.03 -13.62
C ALA A 256 -28.82 2.40 -12.20
N ASP A 257 -29.44 1.46 -11.46
CA ASP A 257 -29.89 1.66 -10.08
C ASP A 257 -29.01 1.03 -8.99
N GLN A 258 -28.07 0.14 -9.37
CA GLN A 258 -27.13 -0.56 -8.50
C GLN A 258 -27.78 -1.60 -7.57
N ASP A 259 -28.87 -2.25 -8.00
CA ASP A 259 -29.50 -3.36 -7.28
C ASP A 259 -28.81 -4.71 -7.51
N GLY A 260 -28.01 -4.83 -8.59
CA GLY A 260 -27.22 -5.99 -8.95
C GLY A 260 -27.80 -6.85 -10.08
N ALA A 261 -28.95 -6.51 -10.64
CA ALA A 261 -29.37 -6.94 -11.97
C ALA A 261 -28.87 -5.94 -13.03
N GLY A 262 -28.36 -6.42 -14.16
CA GLY A 262 -27.99 -5.53 -15.26
C GLY A 262 -29.20 -5.04 -16.07
N ASP A 263 -29.06 -3.86 -16.68
CA ASP A 263 -30.09 -3.21 -17.51
C ASP A 263 -30.68 -4.12 -18.61
N ALA A 264 -29.91 -5.11 -19.07
CA ALA A 264 -30.30 -6.01 -20.16
C ALA A 264 -31.29 -7.11 -19.71
N CYS A 265 -31.36 -7.40 -18.41
CA CYS A 265 -32.18 -8.45 -17.82
C CYS A 265 -33.13 -7.96 -16.72
N ASP A 266 -32.99 -6.72 -16.25
CA ASP A 266 -34.04 -6.06 -15.49
C ASP A 266 -35.30 -5.77 -16.35
N ASN A 267 -36.34 -5.25 -15.72
CA ASN A 267 -37.59 -4.82 -16.32
C ASN A 267 -38.00 -3.40 -15.86
N ASP A 268 -37.23 -2.77 -14.96
CA ASP A 268 -37.40 -1.46 -14.30
C ASP A 268 -35.98 -0.94 -13.96
N ALA A 269 -35.12 -0.78 -14.97
CA ALA A 269 -33.65 -0.72 -14.82
C ALA A 269 -33.10 0.50 -14.06
N ASP A 270 -33.93 1.49 -13.74
CA ASP A 270 -33.58 2.62 -12.88
C ASP A 270 -34.38 2.67 -11.55
N ASN A 271 -35.19 1.63 -11.31
CA ASN A 271 -36.06 1.41 -10.15
C ASN A 271 -37.04 2.58 -9.84
N ASP A 272 -37.44 3.37 -10.84
CA ASP A 272 -38.38 4.48 -10.67
C ASP A 272 -39.85 4.05 -10.51
N SER A 273 -40.14 2.76 -10.77
CA SER A 273 -41.46 2.11 -10.83
C SER A 273 -42.22 2.19 -12.16
N VAL A 274 -41.56 2.59 -13.25
CA VAL A 274 -42.05 2.54 -14.64
C VAL A 274 -41.27 1.47 -15.41
N PRO A 275 -41.90 0.37 -15.84
CA PRO A 275 -41.17 -0.69 -16.53
C PRO A 275 -40.62 -0.26 -17.90
N ASP A 276 -39.40 -0.67 -18.25
CA ASP A 276 -38.60 -0.19 -19.41
C ASP A 276 -39.40 -0.14 -20.72
N GLY A 277 -40.21 -1.17 -20.97
CA GLY A 277 -41.04 -1.29 -22.18
C GLY A 277 -42.16 -0.25 -22.31
N THR A 278 -42.32 0.61 -21.31
CA THR A 278 -43.22 1.76 -21.25
C THR A 278 -42.56 3.04 -20.78
N ASP A 279 -41.27 2.98 -20.44
CA ASP A 279 -40.48 4.09 -19.92
C ASP A 279 -39.87 4.91 -21.07
N ASN A 280 -39.94 6.23 -20.97
CA ASN A 280 -39.27 7.16 -21.88
C ASN A 280 -37.85 7.58 -21.42
N CYS A 281 -37.39 7.15 -20.24
CA CYS A 281 -36.03 7.31 -19.73
C CYS A 281 -35.48 6.09 -18.97
N ILE A 282 -35.45 4.91 -19.62
CA ILE A 282 -35.04 3.56 -19.14
C ILE A 282 -33.82 3.48 -18.16
N ARG A 283 -32.99 4.53 -18.04
CA ARG A 283 -31.78 4.60 -17.22
C ARG A 283 -31.70 5.87 -16.35
N THR A 284 -32.78 6.62 -16.15
CA THR A 284 -32.77 7.94 -15.50
C THR A 284 -34.11 8.27 -14.84
N PRO A 285 -34.23 8.09 -13.51
CA PRO A 285 -35.52 8.02 -12.82
C PRO A 285 -36.44 9.22 -13.04
N ASN A 286 -37.57 9.00 -13.70
CA ASN A 286 -38.59 10.00 -14.00
C ASN A 286 -40.05 9.49 -13.85
N PRO A 287 -40.55 9.25 -12.62
CA PRO A 287 -41.83 8.55 -12.40
C PRO A 287 -43.09 9.30 -12.88
N ASP A 288 -42.94 10.53 -13.36
CA ASP A 288 -43.99 11.32 -13.98
C ASP A 288 -44.03 11.25 -15.52
N GLN A 289 -43.02 10.63 -16.14
CA GLN A 289 -42.95 10.33 -17.58
C GLN A 289 -43.24 11.57 -18.43
N ALA A 290 -42.63 12.69 -18.04
CA ALA A 290 -42.70 13.93 -18.77
C ALA A 290 -41.98 13.78 -20.13
N ASP A 291 -42.61 14.29 -21.18
CA ASP A 291 -42.13 14.34 -22.57
C ASP A 291 -42.73 15.62 -23.17
N ALA A 292 -41.92 16.67 -23.25
CA ALA A 292 -42.36 18.03 -23.54
C ALA A 292 -42.66 18.28 -25.02
N ASP A 293 -42.01 17.57 -25.93
CA ASP A 293 -42.14 17.78 -27.38
C ASP A 293 -42.74 16.62 -28.18
N GLY A 294 -42.83 15.43 -27.58
CA GLY A 294 -43.59 14.27 -28.05
C GLY A 294 -42.81 13.31 -28.92
N ASP A 295 -41.49 13.18 -28.73
CA ASP A 295 -40.63 12.33 -29.56
C ASP A 295 -40.50 10.88 -29.06
N GLY A 296 -40.77 10.65 -27.77
CA GLY A 296 -40.67 9.35 -27.09
C GLY A 296 -39.51 9.21 -26.11
N VAL A 297 -38.68 10.23 -25.93
CA VAL A 297 -37.67 10.37 -24.87
C VAL A 297 -38.22 11.30 -23.79
N GLY A 298 -37.87 11.06 -22.53
CA GLY A 298 -38.40 11.85 -21.41
C GLY A 298 -37.57 13.07 -21.03
N ASP A 299 -38.20 14.09 -20.48
CA ASP A 299 -37.58 15.37 -20.05
C ASP A 299 -36.37 15.20 -19.09
N ALA A 300 -36.19 14.02 -18.49
CA ALA A 300 -35.08 13.72 -17.58
C ALA A 300 -33.81 13.24 -18.29
N CYS A 301 -33.95 12.65 -19.48
CA CYS A 301 -32.87 12.05 -20.28
C CYS A 301 -32.79 12.64 -21.70
N ASP A 302 -33.72 13.52 -22.07
CA ASP A 302 -33.75 14.22 -23.34
C ASP A 302 -32.74 15.37 -23.39
N ASN A 303 -31.73 15.24 -24.25
CA ASN A 303 -30.75 16.28 -24.53
C ASN A 303 -31.30 17.46 -25.35
N CYS A 304 -32.61 17.47 -25.66
CA CYS A 304 -33.22 18.41 -26.59
C CYS A 304 -34.67 18.85 -26.31
N LEU A 305 -35.10 18.90 -25.03
CA LEU A 305 -36.37 19.36 -24.37
C LEU A 305 -37.50 20.15 -25.09
N ALA A 306 -37.31 20.63 -26.32
CA ALA A 306 -38.29 21.33 -27.14
C ALA A 306 -38.18 21.02 -28.65
N ILE A 307 -37.28 20.14 -29.09
CA ILE A 307 -37.01 19.77 -30.49
C ILE A 307 -36.72 18.26 -30.65
N ALA A 308 -37.80 17.49 -30.75
CA ALA A 308 -37.89 16.06 -31.04
C ALA A 308 -36.72 15.43 -31.83
N ASN A 309 -36.00 14.51 -31.19
CA ASN A 309 -34.80 13.81 -31.66
C ASN A 309 -34.61 12.46 -30.94
N ALA A 310 -35.50 11.51 -31.18
CA ALA A 310 -35.50 10.22 -30.48
C ALA A 310 -34.25 9.32 -30.71
N ASP A 311 -33.27 9.75 -31.51
CA ASP A 311 -31.95 9.15 -31.64
C ASP A 311 -30.90 9.73 -30.65
N GLN A 312 -31.22 10.86 -29.99
CA GLN A 312 -30.46 11.49 -28.92
C GLN A 312 -28.97 11.69 -29.24
N THR A 313 -28.64 11.86 -30.53
CA THR A 313 -27.25 11.99 -30.95
C THR A 313 -26.68 13.31 -30.47
N ASP A 314 -25.50 13.25 -29.86
CA ASP A 314 -24.73 14.37 -29.32
C ASP A 314 -23.31 14.17 -29.85
N SER A 315 -22.99 14.81 -30.98
CA SER A 315 -21.79 14.52 -31.76
C SER A 315 -20.50 15.07 -31.13
N ASP A 316 -20.58 16.10 -30.29
CA ASP A 316 -19.46 16.75 -29.60
C ASP A 316 -19.47 16.58 -28.06
N GLN A 317 -20.49 15.90 -27.52
CA GLN A 317 -20.62 15.49 -26.11
C GLN A 317 -20.71 16.68 -25.14
N ASP A 318 -21.50 17.66 -25.55
CA ASP A 318 -21.81 18.89 -24.81
C ASP A 318 -23.12 18.74 -23.98
N GLY A 319 -23.90 17.68 -24.20
CA GLY A 319 -25.17 17.44 -23.50
C GLY A 319 -26.36 18.17 -24.12
N LEU A 320 -26.18 18.81 -25.27
CA LEU A 320 -27.22 19.33 -26.14
C LEU A 320 -27.22 18.50 -27.43
N GLY A 321 -28.32 17.82 -27.77
CA GLY A 321 -28.33 16.91 -28.92
C GLY A 321 -28.31 17.63 -30.27
N ASP A 322 -27.73 17.01 -31.30
CA ASP A 322 -27.51 17.50 -32.67
C ASP A 322 -28.72 18.20 -33.33
N ALA A 323 -29.94 17.91 -32.87
CA ALA A 323 -31.21 18.41 -33.42
C ALA A 323 -31.66 19.75 -32.82
N CYS A 324 -31.40 19.98 -31.54
CA CYS A 324 -31.64 21.24 -30.85
C CYS A 324 -30.36 22.08 -30.69
N ASP A 325 -29.22 21.41 -30.79
CA ASP A 325 -27.91 22.02 -30.84
C ASP A 325 -27.83 22.95 -32.07
N PRO A 326 -27.59 24.25 -31.88
CA PRO A 326 -27.43 25.19 -33.00
C PRO A 326 -26.14 24.95 -33.82
N CYS A 327 -25.36 23.90 -33.53
CA CYS A 327 -23.92 23.94 -33.63
C CYS A 327 -23.18 22.71 -34.15
N PHE A 328 -23.90 21.69 -34.60
CA PHE A 328 -23.49 20.54 -35.40
C PHE A 328 -22.24 20.77 -36.30
N ASP A 329 -21.05 20.44 -35.78
CA ASP A 329 -19.77 20.60 -36.50
C ASP A 329 -19.07 19.24 -36.67
N PRO A 330 -19.22 18.54 -37.82
CA PRO A 330 -18.29 17.46 -38.16
C PRO A 330 -16.88 18.05 -38.30
N PRO A 331 -15.83 17.38 -37.79
CA PRO A 331 -14.54 18.02 -37.51
C PRO A 331 -13.93 18.74 -38.73
N GLY A 332 -13.96 20.08 -38.68
CA GLY A 332 -13.17 20.96 -39.56
C GLY A 332 -13.92 21.97 -40.44
N VAL A 333 -15.15 22.41 -40.12
CA VAL A 333 -15.89 23.40 -40.95
C VAL A 333 -16.34 24.63 -40.16
N VAL A 334 -15.37 25.49 -39.77
CA VAL A 334 -15.65 26.82 -39.19
C VAL A 334 -16.77 27.56 -39.98
N PRO A 335 -17.91 27.90 -39.35
CA PRO A 335 -19.02 28.54 -40.03
C PRO A 335 -18.63 29.90 -40.62
N ALA A 336 -19.28 30.27 -41.73
CA ALA A 336 -18.97 31.50 -42.47
C ALA A 336 -19.52 32.77 -41.78
N THR A 337 -18.91 33.13 -40.65
CA THR A 337 -19.38 34.21 -39.75
C THR A 337 -18.79 35.58 -40.09
N ARG A 338 -19.44 36.63 -39.57
CA ARG A 338 -18.93 38.01 -39.65
C ARG A 338 -17.78 38.20 -38.65
N THR A 339 -16.54 37.96 -39.08
CA THR A 339 -15.38 38.20 -38.20
C THR A 339 -15.24 39.68 -37.86
N TRP A 340 -15.51 40.07 -36.62
CA TRP A 340 -15.07 41.38 -36.11
C TRP A 340 -13.57 41.36 -35.82
N ARG A 341 -12.88 42.49 -36.07
CA ARG A 341 -11.41 42.58 -36.02
C ARG A 341 -10.94 43.90 -35.39
N PRO A 342 -10.57 43.91 -34.10
CA PRO A 342 -9.93 45.06 -33.48
C PRO A 342 -8.40 44.99 -33.67
N ALA A 343 -7.80 46.12 -34.06
CA ALA A 343 -6.33 46.27 -34.05
C ALA A 343 -5.77 46.49 -32.63
N SER A 344 -6.61 46.99 -31.71
CA SER A 344 -6.40 47.10 -30.25
C SER A 344 -7.55 47.92 -29.64
N GLY A 345 -7.93 47.64 -28.38
CA GLY A 345 -8.89 48.48 -27.64
C GLY A 345 -9.89 47.73 -26.75
N SER A 346 -10.84 48.49 -26.21
CA SER A 346 -12.04 47.97 -25.54
C SER A 346 -13.11 47.52 -26.54
N TRP A 347 -13.99 46.62 -26.10
CA TRP A 347 -15.33 46.43 -26.69
C TRP A 347 -16.23 47.64 -26.39
N SER A 348 -16.00 48.76 -27.07
CA SER A 348 -16.73 50.00 -26.82
C SER A 348 -17.00 50.84 -28.08
N ASP A 349 -18.21 50.76 -28.64
CA ASP A 349 -19.08 51.93 -28.89
C ASP A 349 -20.50 51.45 -29.26
N ILE A 350 -21.49 51.70 -28.40
CA ILE A 350 -22.87 51.19 -28.59
C ILE A 350 -23.84 52.24 -29.19
N ASN A 351 -23.32 53.37 -29.73
CA ASN A 351 -24.17 54.49 -30.17
C ASN A 351 -23.75 55.24 -31.46
N HIS A 352 -23.33 54.56 -32.55
CA HIS A 352 -23.70 54.92 -33.94
C HIS A 352 -23.25 53.88 -34.99
N TRP A 353 -24.06 53.72 -36.05
CA TRP A 353 -23.87 52.76 -37.17
C TRP A 353 -22.50 52.75 -37.87
N SER A 354 -21.97 51.52 -38.08
CA SER A 354 -21.11 51.03 -39.18
C SER A 354 -19.74 51.71 -39.41
N PRO A 355 -18.61 50.94 -39.49
CA PRO A 355 -18.51 49.52 -39.86
C PRO A 355 -17.75 48.65 -38.83
N ASN A 356 -17.83 49.00 -37.54
CA ASN A 356 -17.10 48.33 -36.45
C ASN A 356 -18.08 47.64 -35.48
N ASP A 357 -18.96 46.78 -35.99
CA ASP A 357 -19.98 46.08 -35.19
C ASP A 357 -19.30 45.15 -34.16
N VAL A 358 -19.29 45.55 -32.88
CA VAL A 358 -18.78 44.73 -31.77
C VAL A 358 -19.72 43.54 -31.62
N PRO A 359 -19.23 42.28 -31.54
CA PRO A 359 -20.10 41.10 -31.41
C PRO A 359 -21.05 41.23 -30.22
N ASP A 360 -22.35 41.32 -30.49
CA ASP A 360 -23.41 41.41 -29.48
C ASP A 360 -24.64 40.55 -29.81
N THR A 361 -24.54 39.73 -30.86
CA THR A 361 -25.55 38.74 -31.25
C THR A 361 -25.00 37.32 -31.40
N PRO A 362 -25.84 36.27 -31.27
CA PRO A 362 -25.46 34.87 -31.43
C PRO A 362 -24.78 34.53 -32.78
N ASP A 363 -25.08 35.27 -33.85
CA ASP A 363 -24.55 35.00 -35.20
C ASP A 363 -23.10 35.53 -35.43
N GLU A 364 -22.47 36.13 -34.40
CA GLU A 364 -21.22 36.88 -34.51
C GLU A 364 -20.04 36.22 -33.78
N VAL A 365 -18.87 36.27 -34.43
CA VAL A 365 -17.62 35.68 -33.91
C VAL A 365 -16.58 36.75 -33.63
N ALA A 366 -16.06 36.74 -32.41
CA ALA A 366 -15.02 37.65 -31.94
C ALA A 366 -13.62 37.12 -32.27
N LEU A 367 -12.94 37.70 -33.27
CA LEU A 367 -11.56 37.35 -33.61
C LEU A 367 -10.55 38.27 -32.90
N VAL A 368 -9.49 37.71 -32.33
CA VAL A 368 -8.34 38.45 -31.76
C VAL A 368 -7.11 38.25 -32.67
N PRO A 369 -7.02 38.98 -33.80
CA PRO A 369 -6.10 38.65 -34.88
C PRO A 369 -4.63 38.90 -34.52
N PRO A 370 -3.69 38.19 -35.17
CA PRO A 370 -2.27 38.49 -35.06
C PRO A 370 -1.93 39.82 -35.73
N GLU A 371 -1.60 40.82 -34.91
CA GLU A 371 -0.93 42.05 -35.33
C GLU A 371 0.51 42.12 -34.79
N ALA A 372 1.32 43.05 -35.28
CA ALA A 372 2.74 43.14 -34.93
C ALA A 372 2.96 43.74 -33.52
N GLY A 373 2.60 43.00 -32.48
CA GLY A 373 2.76 43.36 -31.06
C GLY A 373 1.75 42.66 -30.16
N THR A 374 1.86 42.85 -28.84
CA THR A 374 0.88 42.31 -27.87
C THR A 374 -0.47 43.02 -28.03
N VAL A 375 -1.49 42.32 -28.50
CA VAL A 375 -2.86 42.83 -28.65
C VAL A 375 -3.67 42.48 -27.41
N THR A 376 -4.10 43.47 -26.63
CA THR A 376 -5.07 43.26 -25.54
C THR A 376 -6.44 43.78 -25.94
N ILE A 377 -7.43 42.89 -25.89
CA ILE A 377 -8.86 43.20 -25.95
C ILE A 377 -9.39 43.23 -24.51
N THR A 378 -10.26 44.19 -24.18
CA THR A 378 -10.95 44.22 -22.89
C THR A 378 -12.47 44.22 -23.05
N LEU A 379 -13.14 43.34 -22.29
CA LEU A 379 -14.59 43.32 -22.16
C LEU A 379 -15.08 44.47 -21.26
N ASP A 380 -15.79 45.44 -21.86
CA ASP A 380 -16.43 46.54 -21.13
C ASP A 380 -17.91 46.29 -20.83
N LEU A 381 -18.48 45.21 -21.38
CA LEU A 381 -19.85 44.73 -21.19
C LEU A 381 -19.84 43.23 -20.89
N SER A 382 -21.00 42.66 -20.55
CA SER A 382 -21.19 41.21 -20.45
C SER A 382 -21.96 40.74 -21.69
N PRO A 383 -21.28 40.36 -22.79
CA PRO A 383 -21.93 40.05 -24.06
C PRO A 383 -22.46 38.62 -24.12
N THR A 384 -23.37 38.39 -25.07
CA THR A 384 -23.79 37.06 -25.54
C THR A 384 -23.48 37.00 -27.03
N ILE A 385 -22.59 36.10 -27.44
CA ILE A 385 -22.08 35.99 -28.81
C ILE A 385 -22.07 34.52 -29.24
N GLY A 386 -21.83 34.24 -30.53
CA GLY A 386 -21.56 32.88 -30.99
C GLY A 386 -20.24 32.36 -30.41
N ASP A 387 -19.16 32.55 -31.15
CA ASP A 387 -17.83 32.07 -30.79
C ASP A 387 -16.85 33.20 -30.43
N ALA A 388 -15.82 32.85 -29.66
CA ALA A 388 -14.65 33.68 -29.41
C ALA A 388 -13.37 32.96 -29.84
N LEU A 389 -12.53 33.64 -30.61
CA LEU A 389 -11.31 33.06 -31.20
C LEU A 389 -10.09 33.94 -30.87
N VAL A 390 -9.33 33.53 -29.86
CA VAL A 390 -8.03 34.12 -29.50
C VAL A 390 -6.93 33.36 -30.25
N ASN A 391 -6.60 33.79 -31.47
CA ASN A 391 -5.76 33.03 -32.41
C ASN A 391 -4.33 33.56 -32.63
N ASP A 392 -3.80 34.33 -31.68
CA ASP A 392 -2.38 34.71 -31.62
C ASP A 392 -1.83 34.43 -30.20
N PRO A 393 -0.72 33.69 -30.03
CA PRO A 393 -0.06 33.51 -28.74
C PRO A 393 0.37 34.82 -28.05
N ALA A 394 0.52 35.92 -28.80
CA ALA A 394 0.78 37.25 -28.25
C ALA A 394 -0.50 38.04 -27.88
N ALA A 395 -1.70 37.51 -28.13
CA ALA A 395 -2.96 38.16 -27.81
C ALA A 395 -3.37 37.97 -26.34
N THR A 396 -4.21 38.87 -25.85
CA THR A 396 -4.81 38.80 -24.52
C THR A 396 -6.29 39.19 -24.55
N LEU A 397 -7.17 38.29 -24.13
CA LEU A 397 -8.58 38.57 -23.85
C LEU A 397 -8.75 38.86 -22.35
N ASN A 398 -8.96 40.12 -21.99
CA ASN A 398 -9.20 40.55 -20.62
C ASN A 398 -10.71 40.62 -20.31
N LEU A 399 -11.17 39.76 -19.40
CA LEU A 399 -12.57 39.64 -19.01
C LEU A 399 -13.06 40.78 -18.09
N SER A 400 -12.16 41.53 -17.44
CA SER A 400 -12.46 42.78 -16.71
C SER A 400 -13.63 42.74 -15.69
N GLY A 401 -13.98 41.58 -15.13
CA GLY A 401 -15.10 41.44 -14.19
C GLY A 401 -16.47 41.37 -14.88
N ARG A 402 -16.51 40.81 -16.09
CA ARG A 402 -17.69 40.64 -16.93
C ARG A 402 -18.02 39.17 -17.15
N THR A 403 -19.21 38.92 -17.68
CA THR A 403 -19.67 37.60 -18.12
C THR A 403 -19.61 37.54 -19.64
N LEU A 404 -18.73 36.71 -20.18
CA LEU A 404 -18.78 36.28 -21.58
C LEU A 404 -19.74 35.09 -21.64
N THR A 405 -20.82 35.21 -22.41
CA THR A 405 -21.72 34.09 -22.71
C THR A 405 -21.52 33.71 -24.17
N LEU A 406 -21.14 32.46 -24.39
CA LEU A 406 -20.98 31.87 -25.71
C LEU A 406 -22.23 31.02 -25.93
N VAL A 407 -22.85 31.18 -27.09
CA VAL A 407 -24.02 30.41 -27.56
C VAL A 407 -23.78 29.88 -28.97
N GLY A 408 -22.52 29.88 -29.38
CA GLY A 408 -22.01 29.26 -30.60
C GLY A 408 -21.09 28.09 -30.28
N CYS A 409 -20.74 27.42 -31.37
CA CYS A 409 -20.41 26.01 -31.51
C CYS A 409 -18.95 25.72 -31.15
N ASN A 410 -18.08 26.64 -31.57
CA ASN A 410 -16.66 26.55 -31.35
C ASN A 410 -16.29 27.15 -29.97
N GLY A 411 -17.28 27.62 -29.20
CA GLY A 411 -17.11 28.17 -27.87
C GLY A 411 -16.04 29.27 -27.81
N LEU A 412 -15.06 29.08 -26.93
CA LEU A 412 -13.88 29.94 -26.80
C LEU A 412 -12.60 29.15 -27.08
N PHE A 413 -12.08 29.27 -28.31
CA PHE A 413 -10.78 28.74 -28.69
C PHE A 413 -9.67 29.74 -28.34
N ASN A 414 -8.64 29.28 -27.61
CA ASN A 414 -7.57 30.11 -27.09
C ASN A 414 -6.17 29.51 -27.28
N VAL A 415 -5.39 30.13 -28.16
CA VAL A 415 -3.92 29.93 -28.27
C VAL A 415 -3.12 31.04 -27.56
N GLY A 416 -3.82 32.08 -27.06
CA GLY A 416 -3.25 33.27 -26.42
C GLY A 416 -3.48 33.29 -24.90
N THR A 417 -3.65 34.47 -24.32
CA THR A 417 -3.94 34.62 -22.88
C THR A 417 -5.37 35.09 -22.60
N ILE A 418 -6.19 34.31 -21.91
CA ILE A 418 -7.42 34.79 -21.26
C ILE A 418 -7.06 35.27 -19.85
N VAL A 419 -7.53 36.44 -19.41
CA VAL A 419 -7.22 36.97 -18.07
C VAL A 419 -8.44 37.54 -17.32
N ALA A 420 -8.64 37.05 -16.09
CA ALA A 420 -9.60 37.58 -15.13
C ALA A 420 -8.88 38.51 -14.14
N ASN A 421 -8.81 39.82 -14.47
CA ASN A 421 -8.02 40.80 -13.70
C ASN A 421 -8.82 41.68 -12.73
N THR A 422 -10.15 41.67 -12.79
CA THR A 422 -11.05 42.57 -12.05
C THR A 422 -12.28 41.81 -11.56
N GLY A 423 -12.71 42.09 -10.32
CA GLY A 423 -13.92 41.53 -9.72
C GLY A 423 -14.04 40.00 -9.82
N THR A 424 -15.28 39.56 -10.11
CA THR A 424 -15.61 38.22 -10.58
C THR A 424 -15.83 38.30 -12.08
N SER A 425 -15.11 37.49 -12.85
CA SER A 425 -15.36 37.28 -14.29
C SER A 425 -16.02 35.92 -14.48
N THR A 426 -16.81 35.77 -15.53
CA THR A 426 -17.47 34.50 -15.87
C THR A 426 -17.31 34.21 -17.36
N VAL A 427 -17.06 32.96 -17.72
CA VAL A 427 -17.23 32.45 -19.09
C VAL A 427 -18.28 31.35 -19.05
N ARG A 428 -19.23 31.38 -19.97
CA ARG A 428 -20.28 30.36 -20.15
C ARG A 428 -20.21 29.80 -21.56
N GLY A 429 -20.31 28.48 -21.70
CA GLY A 429 -20.15 27.72 -22.93
C GLY A 429 -18.83 26.95 -22.96
N HIS A 430 -18.62 26.17 -24.02
CA HIS A 430 -17.41 25.37 -24.23
C HIS A 430 -16.14 26.24 -24.33
N ILE A 431 -14.99 25.68 -23.92
CA ILE A 431 -13.69 26.35 -23.92
C ILE A 431 -12.62 25.37 -24.37
N ASP A 432 -11.93 25.71 -25.45
CA ASP A 432 -10.74 25.03 -25.97
C ASP A 432 -9.49 25.87 -25.67
N ASN A 433 -8.73 25.48 -24.65
CA ASN A 433 -7.43 26.09 -24.34
C ASN A 433 -6.30 25.24 -24.94
N ASP A 434 -5.89 25.58 -26.17
CA ASP A 434 -4.80 24.95 -26.94
C ASP A 434 -3.49 24.86 -26.13
N ALA A 435 -2.58 23.96 -26.55
CA ALA A 435 -1.28 23.75 -25.92
C ALA A 435 -0.41 25.01 -25.75
N THR A 436 -0.62 26.07 -26.55
CA THR A 436 0.04 27.37 -26.38
C THR A 436 -0.79 28.39 -25.59
N GLY A 437 -2.06 28.08 -25.33
CA GLY A 437 -3.01 28.87 -24.57
C GLY A 437 -2.74 28.95 -23.07
N SER A 438 -3.14 30.08 -22.49
CA SER A 438 -3.05 30.33 -21.06
C SER A 438 -4.32 31.02 -20.53
N ILE A 439 -4.92 30.50 -19.46
CA ILE A 439 -6.02 31.13 -18.72
C ILE A 439 -5.47 31.60 -17.38
N ARG A 440 -5.63 32.88 -17.03
CA ARG A 440 -5.01 33.49 -15.83
C ARG A 440 -6.02 34.15 -14.91
N VAL A 441 -6.09 33.68 -13.66
CA VAL A 441 -6.84 34.33 -12.58
C VAL A 441 -5.88 35.16 -11.73
N THR A 442 -5.92 36.49 -11.86
CA THR A 442 -4.96 37.35 -11.15
C THR A 442 -5.27 37.41 -9.65
N PRO A 443 -4.30 37.73 -8.78
CA PRO A 443 -4.51 37.65 -7.33
C PRO A 443 -5.67 38.50 -6.79
N GLY A 444 -6.51 37.90 -5.95
CA GLY A 444 -7.69 38.54 -5.38
C GLY A 444 -8.88 38.64 -6.33
N ARG A 445 -8.96 37.75 -7.33
CA ARG A 445 -10.05 37.66 -8.32
C ARG A 445 -10.72 36.31 -8.33
N VAL A 446 -11.88 36.26 -8.98
CA VAL A 446 -12.63 35.04 -9.24
C VAL A 446 -12.83 34.91 -10.74
N LEU A 447 -12.54 33.74 -11.28
CA LEU A 447 -13.01 33.28 -12.59
C LEU A 447 -14.01 32.15 -12.34
N SER A 448 -15.23 32.31 -12.88
CA SER A 448 -16.23 31.24 -12.90
C SER A 448 -16.32 30.71 -14.32
N LEU A 449 -16.16 29.40 -14.50
CA LEU A 449 -16.37 28.72 -15.77
C LEU A 449 -17.67 27.90 -15.64
N THR A 450 -18.46 27.87 -16.71
CA THR A 450 -19.76 27.19 -16.77
C THR A 450 -19.89 26.56 -18.15
N GLY A 451 -20.07 25.25 -18.21
CA GLY A 451 -20.18 24.49 -19.45
C GLY A 451 -19.95 23.01 -19.17
N PRO A 452 -20.43 22.11 -20.04
CA PRO A 452 -20.33 20.66 -19.85
C PRO A 452 -18.87 20.20 -19.81
N THR A 453 -18.08 20.66 -20.80
CA THR A 453 -16.71 20.22 -21.05
C THR A 453 -15.80 21.41 -21.34
N ILE A 454 -14.58 21.37 -20.81
CA ILE A 454 -13.49 22.31 -21.07
C ILE A 454 -12.27 21.51 -21.50
N THR A 455 -11.84 21.66 -22.75
CA THR A 455 -10.58 21.11 -23.23
C THR A 455 -9.43 22.04 -22.82
N ASN A 456 -8.42 21.49 -22.18
CA ASN A 456 -7.26 22.24 -21.71
C ASN A 456 -5.98 21.49 -22.03
N ASP A 457 -5.41 21.72 -23.21
CA ASP A 457 -4.04 21.30 -23.54
C ASP A 457 -2.98 22.31 -23.06
N GLY A 458 -3.40 23.55 -22.81
CA GLY A 458 -2.53 24.63 -22.33
C GLY A 458 -2.39 24.71 -20.81
N THR A 459 -2.30 25.95 -20.32
CA THR A 459 -2.10 26.25 -18.89
C THR A 459 -3.25 27.05 -18.28
N VAL A 460 -3.67 26.71 -17.07
CA VAL A 460 -4.58 27.53 -16.25
C VAL A 460 -3.86 27.94 -14.96
N GLU A 461 -3.58 29.23 -14.77
CA GLU A 461 -2.83 29.75 -13.63
C GLU A 461 -3.75 30.48 -12.63
N VAL A 462 -3.78 30.01 -11.37
CA VAL A 462 -4.61 30.60 -10.30
C VAL A 462 -3.73 31.23 -9.22
N GLY A 463 -3.79 32.56 -9.09
CA GLY A 463 -3.11 33.30 -8.02
C GLY A 463 -1.61 33.47 -8.25
N THR A 464 -1.23 34.36 -9.17
CA THR A 464 0.16 34.55 -9.63
C THR A 464 1.07 35.32 -8.63
N GLY A 465 1.13 34.91 -7.36
CA GLY A 465 2.21 35.26 -6.44
C GLY A 465 1.98 36.42 -5.46
N ALA A 466 0.73 36.74 -5.10
CA ALA A 466 0.44 37.76 -4.07
C ALA A 466 -0.16 37.17 -2.78
N ASN A 467 -0.44 35.87 -2.74
CA ASN A 467 -1.04 35.13 -1.63
C ASN A 467 -2.33 35.77 -1.07
N VAL A 468 -3.21 36.18 -1.98
CA VAL A 468 -4.56 36.67 -1.69
C VAL A 468 -5.56 35.64 -2.22
N THR A 469 -6.69 35.45 -1.54
CA THR A 469 -7.72 34.49 -1.96
C THR A 469 -8.13 34.72 -3.41
N THR A 470 -7.83 33.74 -4.26
CA THR A 470 -8.02 33.79 -5.71
C THR A 470 -8.70 32.49 -6.11
N ARG A 471 -9.84 32.57 -6.81
CA ARG A 471 -10.67 31.39 -7.05
C ARG A 471 -10.85 31.11 -8.53
N LEU A 472 -10.63 29.86 -8.91
CA LEU A 472 -11.25 29.27 -10.10
C LEU A 472 -12.44 28.44 -9.63
N THR A 473 -13.63 28.78 -10.10
CA THR A 473 -14.88 28.10 -9.76
C THR A 473 -15.48 27.47 -11.01
N PHE A 474 -15.91 26.22 -10.92
CA PHE A 474 -16.71 25.54 -11.94
C PHE A 474 -18.17 25.52 -11.47
N ASP A 475 -19.09 26.11 -12.24
CA ASP A 475 -20.50 26.22 -11.86
C ASP A 475 -21.33 25.24 -12.71
N GLY A 476 -22.02 24.30 -12.05
CA GLY A 476 -22.58 23.09 -12.67
C GLY A 476 -21.66 21.87 -12.57
N THR A 477 -22.04 20.77 -13.23
CA THR A 477 -21.15 19.64 -13.52
C THR A 477 -20.27 20.00 -14.69
N VAL A 478 -18.95 19.89 -14.53
CA VAL A 478 -17.96 20.28 -15.54
C VAL A 478 -16.89 19.21 -15.65
N ARG A 479 -16.61 18.76 -16.88
CA ARG A 479 -15.46 17.92 -17.22
C ARG A 479 -14.32 18.79 -17.72
N LEU A 480 -13.12 18.55 -17.20
CA LEU A 480 -11.87 19.17 -17.64
C LEU A 480 -11.03 18.09 -18.32
N ASP A 481 -10.79 18.23 -19.62
CA ASP A 481 -10.10 17.27 -20.49
C ASP A 481 -8.87 17.89 -21.17
N GLY A 482 -8.21 17.11 -22.04
CA GLY A 482 -6.97 17.46 -22.73
C GLY A 482 -5.73 17.06 -21.93
N THR A 483 -4.56 17.56 -22.35
CA THR A 483 -3.22 17.14 -21.87
C THR A 483 -2.48 18.19 -21.01
N GLY A 484 -3.12 19.33 -20.76
CA GLY A 484 -2.57 20.49 -20.06
C GLY A 484 -2.70 20.45 -18.53
N SER A 485 -2.58 21.62 -17.91
CA SER A 485 -2.58 21.72 -16.43
C SER A 485 -3.32 22.91 -15.83
N VAL A 486 -3.78 22.72 -14.59
CA VAL A 486 -4.30 23.77 -13.70
C VAL A 486 -3.33 23.95 -12.54
N SER A 487 -2.61 25.08 -12.52
CA SER A 487 -1.61 25.40 -11.51
C SER A 487 -2.14 26.37 -10.46
N LEU A 488 -2.24 25.89 -9.22
CA LEU A 488 -2.50 26.72 -8.04
C LEU A 488 -1.16 27.29 -7.54
N PHE A 489 -0.91 28.58 -7.81
CA PHE A 489 0.38 29.21 -7.57
C PHE A 489 0.56 29.80 -6.16
N ASP A 490 -0.53 30.06 -5.45
CA ASP A 490 -0.53 30.74 -4.14
C ASP A 490 -1.18 29.86 -3.07
N SER A 491 -0.71 29.94 -1.82
CA SER A 491 -1.33 29.21 -0.69
C SER A 491 -2.77 29.67 -0.35
N ALA A 492 -3.25 30.73 -1.00
CA ALA A 492 -4.63 31.21 -0.97
C ALA A 492 -5.35 31.02 -2.34
N ALA A 493 -4.73 30.39 -3.33
CA ALA A 493 -5.42 29.95 -4.54
C ALA A 493 -6.40 28.82 -4.18
N VAL A 494 -7.60 28.83 -4.78
CA VAL A 494 -8.65 27.87 -4.52
C VAL A 494 -9.26 27.38 -5.84
N LEU A 495 -9.33 26.06 -5.99
CA LEU A 495 -10.18 25.37 -6.96
C LEU A 495 -11.50 25.00 -6.26
N ALA A 496 -12.65 25.27 -6.87
CA ALA A 496 -13.95 25.02 -6.26
C ALA A 496 -15.03 24.70 -7.29
N THR A 497 -16.13 24.11 -6.84
CA THR A 497 -17.37 24.00 -7.60
C THR A 497 -18.47 24.92 -7.03
N GLY A 498 -19.50 25.17 -7.83
CA GLY A 498 -20.78 25.75 -7.38
C GLY A 498 -21.58 24.76 -6.53
N THR A 499 -22.68 25.23 -5.93
CA THR A 499 -23.54 24.38 -5.09
C THR A 499 -24.16 23.25 -5.92
N GLY A 500 -23.85 22.00 -5.59
CA GLY A 500 -24.30 20.82 -6.35
C GLY A 500 -23.51 20.55 -7.62
N GLY A 501 -22.53 21.38 -7.96
CA GLY A 501 -21.63 21.16 -9.10
C GLY A 501 -20.49 20.21 -8.77
N THR A 502 -20.10 19.40 -9.75
CA THR A 502 -18.94 18.49 -9.70
C THR A 502 -17.90 18.89 -10.73
N LEU A 503 -16.63 18.63 -10.44
CA LEU A 503 -15.52 18.76 -11.38
C LEU A 503 -14.94 17.38 -11.65
N THR A 504 -14.96 16.95 -12.90
CA THR A 504 -14.23 15.75 -13.33
C THR A 504 -12.92 16.17 -13.98
N VAL A 505 -11.79 15.67 -13.47
CA VAL A 505 -10.45 15.87 -14.06
C VAL A 505 -10.11 14.63 -14.87
N GLY A 506 -10.07 14.77 -16.19
CA GLY A 506 -9.79 13.69 -17.15
C GLY A 506 -8.39 13.09 -17.00
N PRO A 507 -8.14 11.92 -17.61
CA PRO A 507 -6.96 11.08 -17.34
C PRO A 507 -5.62 11.77 -17.62
N ASP A 508 -5.53 12.58 -18.68
CA ASP A 508 -4.29 13.27 -19.07
C ASP A 508 -4.15 14.68 -18.44
N GLN A 509 -5.15 15.15 -17.68
CA GLN A 509 -5.08 16.44 -16.99
C GLN A 509 -4.23 16.39 -15.71
N THR A 510 -3.55 17.51 -15.43
CA THR A 510 -2.82 17.72 -14.18
C THR A 510 -3.31 18.96 -13.40
N VAL A 511 -3.92 18.77 -12.24
CA VAL A 511 -4.16 19.83 -11.25
C VAL A 511 -3.01 19.85 -10.25
N HIS A 512 -2.27 20.95 -10.11
CA HIS A 512 -1.04 20.94 -9.31
C HIS A 512 -0.68 22.24 -8.59
N GLY A 513 0.43 22.23 -7.84
CA GLY A 513 0.97 23.37 -7.11
C GLY A 513 0.68 23.34 -5.60
N ARG A 514 0.08 24.43 -5.10
CA ARG A 514 -0.24 24.67 -3.68
C ARG A 514 -1.49 25.54 -3.53
N GLY A 515 -2.24 25.37 -2.45
CA GLY A 515 -3.52 26.06 -2.25
C GLY A 515 -4.58 25.10 -1.76
N TRP A 516 -5.83 25.33 -2.17
CA TRP A 516 -7.01 24.60 -1.69
C TRP A 516 -7.80 24.01 -2.86
N ILE A 517 -8.25 22.77 -2.72
CA ILE A 517 -9.21 22.11 -3.61
C ILE A 517 -10.46 21.87 -2.78
N SER A 518 -11.35 22.86 -2.81
CA SER A 518 -12.70 22.87 -2.19
C SER A 518 -13.78 22.33 -3.15
N ALA A 519 -13.41 21.86 -4.35
CA ALA A 519 -14.36 21.31 -5.33
C ALA A 519 -14.90 19.94 -4.87
N ALA A 520 -16.15 19.63 -5.17
CA ALA A 520 -16.56 18.24 -5.31
C ALA A 520 -15.85 17.71 -6.58
N LEU A 521 -14.98 16.72 -6.43
CA LEU A 521 -13.99 16.34 -7.44
C LEU A 521 -14.03 14.85 -7.72
N THR A 522 -14.09 14.50 -9.01
CA THR A 522 -13.79 13.16 -9.53
C THR A 522 -12.47 13.24 -10.27
N ASN A 523 -11.40 12.67 -9.70
CA ASN A 523 -10.08 12.66 -10.32
C ASN A 523 -9.84 11.35 -11.07
N GLN A 524 -9.72 11.43 -12.40
CA GLN A 524 -9.23 10.36 -13.28
C GLN A 524 -7.76 10.61 -13.66
N GLY A 525 -7.31 11.86 -13.68
CA GLY A 525 -5.92 12.25 -13.96
C GLY A 525 -5.04 12.44 -12.73
N THR A 526 -4.24 13.51 -12.71
CA THR A 526 -3.26 13.80 -11.66
C THR A 526 -3.63 15.01 -10.80
N VAL A 527 -3.69 14.83 -9.48
CA VAL A 527 -3.69 15.92 -8.48
C VAL A 527 -2.36 15.91 -7.71
N ARG A 528 -1.50 16.92 -7.91
CA ARG A 528 -0.10 16.89 -7.42
C ARG A 528 0.29 18.11 -6.59
N SER A 529 0.80 17.92 -5.37
CA SER A 529 1.52 18.97 -4.64
C SER A 529 3.01 18.94 -4.99
N ASP A 530 3.47 19.89 -5.80
CA ASP A 530 4.85 19.94 -6.34
C ASP A 530 5.54 21.31 -6.22
N PHE A 531 4.87 22.32 -5.68
CA PHE A 531 5.36 23.71 -5.76
C PHE A 531 6.74 23.94 -5.12
N ALA A 532 6.92 23.53 -3.86
CA ALA A 532 8.17 23.64 -3.11
C ALA A 532 8.13 22.83 -1.81
N SER A 533 9.31 22.47 -1.28
CA SER A 533 9.43 21.85 0.03
C SER A 533 8.73 22.68 1.13
N GLY A 534 7.88 22.03 1.92
CA GLY A 534 7.08 22.66 2.98
C GLY A 534 5.87 23.48 2.50
N SER A 535 5.64 23.60 1.19
CA SER A 535 4.34 24.07 0.68
C SER A 535 3.27 22.99 0.81
N ALA A 536 1.99 23.36 0.67
CA ALA A 536 0.89 22.40 0.76
C ALA A 536 -0.21 22.66 -0.26
N LEU A 537 -0.71 21.58 -0.85
CA LEU A 537 -2.00 21.49 -1.54
C LEU A 537 -2.99 20.79 -0.59
N ILE A 538 -4.14 21.42 -0.36
CA ILE A 538 -5.10 21.01 0.66
C ILE A 538 -6.41 20.61 -0.03
N LEU A 539 -6.79 19.34 0.07
CA LEU A 539 -8.13 18.86 -0.21
C LEU A 539 -8.98 19.04 1.05
N ASN A 540 -10.02 19.85 0.94
CA ASN A 540 -11.00 20.16 1.97
C ASN A 540 -12.38 20.24 1.31
N GLU A 541 -13.45 20.37 2.10
CA GLU A 541 -14.83 20.69 1.65
C GLU A 541 -15.40 19.84 0.51
N ASN A 542 -16.53 19.15 0.78
CA ASN A 542 -17.09 18.12 -0.10
C ASN A 542 -16.19 16.89 -0.20
N ASP A 543 -16.80 15.73 -0.39
CA ASP A 543 -16.04 14.50 -0.57
C ASP A 543 -15.43 14.43 -1.98
N LYS A 544 -14.54 13.47 -2.19
CA LYS A 544 -13.73 13.34 -3.41
C LYS A 544 -13.77 11.89 -3.89
N THR A 545 -13.79 11.69 -5.20
CA THR A 545 -13.56 10.40 -5.84
C THR A 545 -12.21 10.43 -6.54
N ASN A 546 -11.42 9.39 -6.39
CA ASN A 546 -10.10 9.24 -7.00
C ASN A 546 -9.95 7.87 -7.65
N ALA A 547 -9.97 7.84 -8.98
CA ALA A 547 -9.53 6.72 -9.80
C ALA A 547 -8.12 6.94 -10.38
N GLY A 548 -7.61 8.19 -10.34
CA GLY A 548 -6.28 8.56 -10.80
C GLY A 548 -5.23 8.66 -9.69
N LEU A 549 -4.26 9.56 -9.89
CA LEU A 549 -3.14 9.79 -8.97
C LEU A 549 -3.35 11.06 -8.13
N MET A 550 -3.31 10.93 -6.80
CA MET A 550 -3.15 12.06 -5.88
C MET A 550 -1.79 11.98 -5.17
N GLU A 551 -0.87 12.92 -5.41
CA GLU A 551 0.47 12.81 -4.79
C GLU A 551 1.08 14.11 -4.25
N ALA A 552 2.13 13.96 -3.44
CA ALA A 552 3.03 15.02 -3.04
C ALA A 552 4.48 14.69 -3.47
N THR A 553 5.18 15.67 -4.04
CA THR A 553 6.56 15.54 -4.49
C THR A 553 7.47 16.61 -3.89
N GLY A 554 8.80 16.45 -4.01
CA GLY A 554 9.77 17.52 -3.72
C GLY A 554 9.75 18.09 -2.29
N GLY A 555 9.30 17.30 -1.31
CA GLY A 555 9.12 17.71 0.09
C GLY A 555 7.90 18.59 0.35
N ALA A 556 6.99 18.75 -0.62
CA ALA A 556 5.69 19.38 -0.43
C ALA A 556 4.74 18.49 0.39
N TRP A 557 3.52 18.98 0.61
CA TRP A 557 2.47 18.32 1.38
C TRP A 557 1.16 18.25 0.62
N LEU A 558 0.66 17.04 0.38
CA LEU A 558 -0.76 16.83 0.09
C LEU A 558 -1.49 16.64 1.41
N LYS A 559 -2.54 17.43 1.66
CA LYS A 559 -3.31 17.39 2.91
C LYS A 559 -4.77 17.06 2.60
N ILE A 560 -5.30 16.02 3.21
CA ILE A 560 -6.70 15.62 3.13
C ILE A 560 -7.32 15.96 4.49
N GLN A 561 -8.25 16.93 4.52
CA GLN A 561 -8.70 17.58 5.76
C GLN A 561 -10.21 17.42 6.00
N GLY A 562 -10.59 16.46 6.85
CA GLY A 562 -11.97 16.28 7.31
C GLY A 562 -12.99 15.95 6.23
N ILE A 563 -12.58 15.24 5.19
CA ILE A 563 -13.41 14.81 4.06
C ILE A 563 -13.23 13.30 3.84
N THR A 564 -14.21 12.69 3.19
CA THR A 564 -14.07 11.34 2.62
C THR A 564 -13.39 11.43 1.26
N VAL A 565 -12.44 10.53 1.00
CA VAL A 565 -11.93 10.24 -0.33
C VAL A 565 -12.26 8.78 -0.65
N ASN A 566 -13.18 8.56 -1.58
CA ASN A 566 -13.33 7.27 -2.23
C ASN A 566 -12.16 7.12 -3.20
N ASN A 567 -11.25 6.21 -2.90
CA ASN A 567 -10.02 5.97 -3.63
C ASN A 567 -10.05 4.59 -4.34
N ALA A 568 -11.23 4.02 -4.59
CA ALA A 568 -11.36 2.81 -5.39
C ALA A 568 -10.69 2.98 -6.78
N GLY A 569 -9.78 2.07 -7.12
CA GLY A 569 -8.94 2.15 -8.33
C GLY A 569 -7.80 3.18 -8.27
N GLY A 570 -7.84 4.16 -7.37
CA GLY A 570 -6.89 5.26 -7.28
C GLY A 570 -5.65 5.00 -6.43
N THR A 571 -4.62 5.83 -6.65
CA THR A 571 -3.40 5.87 -5.83
C THR A 571 -3.25 7.21 -5.12
N ILE A 572 -2.98 7.18 -3.81
CA ILE A 572 -2.58 8.34 -3.01
C ILE A 572 -1.15 8.14 -2.52
N GLY A 573 -0.21 9.07 -2.80
CA GLY A 573 1.18 8.83 -2.42
C GLY A 573 2.14 10.00 -2.24
N GLY A 574 3.33 9.67 -1.74
CA GLY A 574 4.42 10.62 -1.47
C GLY A 574 5.72 10.24 -2.19
N THR A 575 5.98 10.86 -3.34
CA THR A 575 7.20 10.63 -4.16
C THR A 575 8.24 11.70 -3.82
N GLY A 576 8.93 11.52 -2.69
CA GLY A 576 9.77 12.52 -2.06
C GLY A 576 9.01 13.68 -1.43
N GLY A 577 7.68 13.71 -1.51
CA GLY A 577 6.79 14.57 -0.74
C GLY A 577 5.99 13.79 0.30
N ASN A 578 5.08 14.47 1.01
CA ASN A 578 4.40 13.90 2.17
C ASN A 578 2.87 14.01 2.01
N VAL A 579 2.14 12.95 2.36
CA VAL A 579 0.68 13.00 2.47
C VAL A 579 0.28 13.12 3.94
N SER A 580 -0.82 13.82 4.20
CA SER A 580 -1.36 14.05 5.54
C SER A 580 -2.87 13.86 5.53
N ILE A 581 -3.35 12.75 6.11
CA ILE A 581 -4.76 12.45 6.34
C ILE A 581 -5.08 12.95 7.76
N GLU A 582 -5.77 14.09 7.86
CA GLU A 582 -5.98 14.80 9.12
C GLU A 582 -7.41 15.33 9.32
N ALA A 583 -7.80 15.51 10.58
CA ALA A 583 -9.10 16.10 10.91
C ALA A 583 -9.20 17.56 10.43
N GLY A 584 -10.31 17.89 9.80
CA GLY A 584 -10.69 19.23 9.35
C GLY A 584 -11.76 19.87 10.24
N GLY A 585 -12.38 20.95 9.76
CA GLY A 585 -13.50 21.61 10.46
C GLY A 585 -14.78 20.77 10.53
N SER A 586 -14.90 19.78 9.65
CA SER A 586 -16.01 18.83 9.48
C SER A 586 -15.88 17.56 10.32
N GLY A 587 -14.69 17.22 10.82
CA GLY A 587 -14.44 15.96 11.53
C GLY A 587 -13.12 15.29 11.11
N PRO A 588 -12.92 14.00 11.43
CA PRO A 588 -11.84 13.19 10.87
C PRO A 588 -11.92 13.12 9.34
N ALA A 589 -10.79 12.91 8.66
CA ALA A 589 -10.78 12.49 7.26
C ALA A 589 -10.96 10.97 7.15
N GLU A 590 -11.42 10.47 6.01
CA GLU A 590 -11.53 9.04 5.73
C GLU A 590 -11.06 8.74 4.31
N ILE A 591 -10.19 7.74 4.17
CA ILE A 591 -9.80 7.17 2.86
C ILE A 591 -10.40 5.77 2.78
N THR A 592 -11.13 5.48 1.70
CA THR A 592 -11.70 4.16 1.43
C THR A 592 -11.17 3.61 0.11
N GLY A 593 -10.56 2.42 0.13
CA GLY A 593 -10.11 1.72 -1.07
C GLY A 593 -8.75 2.15 -1.64
N GLY A 594 -8.26 1.37 -2.59
CA GLY A 594 -7.08 1.67 -3.42
C GLY A 594 -5.75 1.73 -2.67
N THR A 595 -4.74 2.30 -3.33
CA THR A 595 -3.34 2.18 -2.93
C THR A 595 -2.83 3.43 -2.20
N LEU A 596 -2.18 3.21 -1.06
CA LEU A 596 -1.41 4.18 -0.29
C LEU A 596 0.09 3.87 -0.44
N THR A 597 0.86 4.78 -1.05
CA THR A 597 2.28 4.54 -1.38
C THR A 597 3.22 5.69 -1.02
N SER A 598 4.51 5.41 -0.82
CA SER A 598 5.55 6.43 -0.71
C SER A 598 6.92 5.86 -1.02
N ASP A 599 7.81 6.67 -1.59
CA ASP A 599 9.22 6.31 -1.69
C ASP A 599 9.94 6.50 -0.33
N ALA A 600 11.25 6.19 -0.29
CA ALA A 600 12.08 6.31 0.91
C ALA A 600 12.32 7.76 1.40
N ALA A 601 11.92 8.78 0.61
CA ALA A 601 12.03 10.20 0.97
C ALA A 601 10.67 10.79 1.38
N GLY A 602 9.56 10.17 0.96
CA GLY A 602 8.20 10.51 1.34
C GLY A 602 7.66 9.74 2.55
N ARG A 603 6.38 9.96 2.83
CA ARG A 603 5.54 9.18 3.78
C ARG A 603 4.08 9.63 3.72
N ILE A 604 3.21 8.84 4.31
CA ILE A 604 1.81 9.16 4.56
C ILE A 604 1.62 9.29 6.09
N GLU A 605 1.04 10.39 6.55
CA GLU A 605 0.75 10.64 7.97
C GLU A 605 -0.76 10.60 8.26
N VAL A 606 -1.19 9.81 9.23
CA VAL A 606 -2.59 9.75 9.70
C VAL A 606 -2.70 10.34 11.11
N ARG A 607 -3.69 11.21 11.34
CA ARG A 607 -3.92 11.85 12.66
C ARG A 607 -5.35 12.34 12.86
N GLY A 608 -5.67 12.71 14.10
CA GLY A 608 -6.93 13.36 14.46
C GLY A 608 -8.15 12.45 14.52
N GLY A 609 -7.94 11.13 14.64
CA GLY A 609 -9.00 10.12 14.54
C GLY A 609 -9.39 9.80 13.10
N SER A 610 -8.58 10.21 12.12
CA SER A 610 -8.82 9.93 10.70
C SER A 610 -8.70 8.44 10.38
N VAL A 611 -9.48 8.01 9.39
CA VAL A 611 -9.74 6.60 9.06
C VAL A 611 -9.01 6.22 7.76
N VAL A 612 -8.45 5.02 7.74
CA VAL A 612 -8.09 4.31 6.50
C VAL A 612 -8.91 3.01 6.46
N ARG A 613 -9.64 2.77 5.36
CA ARG A 613 -10.59 1.66 5.21
C ARG A 613 -10.30 0.89 3.94
N ASN A 614 -10.15 -0.44 4.03
CA ASN A 614 -9.97 -1.32 2.88
C ASN A 614 -8.85 -0.85 1.91
N VAL A 615 -7.73 -0.35 2.45
CA VAL A 615 -6.62 0.20 1.65
C VAL A 615 -5.48 -0.81 1.50
N THR A 616 -4.72 -0.69 0.41
CA THR A 616 -3.44 -1.37 0.21
C THR A 616 -2.30 -0.41 0.50
N ASN A 617 -1.54 -0.61 1.59
CA ASN A 617 -0.33 0.14 1.88
C ASN A 617 0.90 -0.53 1.26
N THR A 618 1.56 0.12 0.32
CA THR A 618 2.87 -0.29 -0.25
C THR A 618 4.01 0.62 0.19
N GLY A 619 3.71 1.67 0.97
CA GLY A 619 4.66 2.68 1.40
C GLY A 619 4.84 2.74 2.91
N LEU A 620 5.20 3.93 3.39
CA LEU A 620 5.32 4.24 4.80
C LEU A 620 4.09 5.01 5.30
N LEU A 621 3.18 4.30 5.97
CA LEU A 621 2.01 4.84 6.65
C LEU A 621 2.34 5.08 8.14
N ARG A 622 2.16 6.30 8.65
CA ARG A 622 2.55 6.67 10.03
C ARG A 622 1.43 7.33 10.81
N VAL A 623 1.10 6.78 11.98
CA VAL A 623 0.26 7.46 12.98
C VAL A 623 1.10 8.47 13.75
N VAL A 624 0.74 9.76 13.64
CA VAL A 624 1.54 10.87 14.17
C VAL A 624 1.46 10.96 15.70
N PRO A 625 2.56 11.25 16.43
CA PRO A 625 2.57 11.27 17.88
C PRO A 625 1.54 12.18 18.54
N GLY A 626 0.89 11.68 19.59
CA GLY A 626 -0.20 12.40 20.26
C GLY A 626 -1.51 12.45 19.46
N GLY A 627 -1.54 11.78 18.30
CA GLY A 627 -2.72 11.55 17.50
C GLY A 627 -3.37 10.19 17.78
N SER A 628 -4.59 10.06 17.26
CA SER A 628 -5.25 8.78 17.03
C SER A 628 -5.43 8.60 15.52
N ALA A 629 -5.43 7.36 15.05
CA ALA A 629 -5.86 6.95 13.72
C ALA A 629 -6.75 5.70 13.84
N VAL A 630 -7.60 5.48 12.85
CA VAL A 630 -8.46 4.30 12.78
C VAL A 630 -8.13 3.51 11.51
N ALA A 631 -7.91 2.21 11.65
CA ALA A 631 -7.97 1.27 10.54
C ALA A 631 -9.30 0.52 10.61
N ALA A 632 -10.06 0.51 9.52
CA ALA A 632 -11.42 -0.02 9.49
C ALA A 632 -11.71 -0.87 8.25
N GLY A 633 -12.85 -1.56 8.27
CA GLY A 633 -13.25 -2.47 7.20
C GLY A 633 -12.76 -3.90 7.44
N SER A 634 -12.78 -4.72 6.39
CA SER A 634 -12.46 -6.15 6.47
C SER A 634 -10.97 -6.45 6.37
N THR A 635 -10.23 -5.68 5.56
CA THR A 635 -8.82 -5.95 5.26
C THR A 635 -8.01 -4.65 5.21
N LEU A 636 -6.79 -4.70 5.77
CA LEU A 636 -5.72 -3.74 5.50
C LEU A 636 -4.56 -4.53 4.88
N THR A 637 -4.37 -4.41 3.57
CA THR A 637 -3.27 -5.10 2.89
C THR A 637 -2.01 -4.27 3.05
N ASN A 638 -1.08 -4.72 3.89
CA ASN A 638 0.16 -4.02 4.20
C ASN A 638 1.35 -4.77 3.56
N ASN A 639 1.86 -4.23 2.47
CA ASN A 639 3.11 -4.65 1.81
C ASN A 639 4.26 -3.66 2.05
N GLY A 640 4.04 -2.63 2.86
CA GLY A 640 5.03 -1.64 3.27
C GLY A 640 5.24 -1.64 4.80
N ALA A 641 5.35 -0.44 5.37
CA ALA A 641 5.52 -0.25 6.81
C ALA A 641 4.38 0.60 7.41
N VAL A 642 3.79 0.14 8.51
CA VAL A 642 2.84 0.89 9.34
C VAL A 642 3.51 1.29 10.65
N GLU A 643 3.84 2.56 10.83
CA GLU A 643 4.46 3.08 12.05
C GLU A 643 3.43 3.67 13.01
N VAL A 644 3.47 3.26 14.27
CA VAL A 644 2.70 3.90 15.35
C VAL A 644 3.66 4.64 16.28
N GLY A 645 3.52 5.97 16.34
CA GLY A 645 4.45 6.85 17.06
C GLY A 645 5.72 7.15 16.25
N ASN A 646 6.70 7.81 16.87
CA ASN A 646 7.96 8.19 16.19
C ASN A 646 9.20 8.27 17.10
N GLY A 647 9.12 7.76 18.33
CA GLY A 647 10.18 7.92 19.33
C GLY A 647 9.89 8.98 20.39
N ALA A 648 8.81 9.77 20.24
CA ALA A 648 8.44 10.82 21.19
C ALA A 648 8.02 10.30 22.57
N ASN A 649 7.62 9.02 22.70
CA ASN A 649 7.03 8.44 23.92
C ASN A 649 5.78 9.21 24.38
N ILE A 650 4.92 9.57 23.43
CA ILE A 650 3.61 10.20 23.65
C ILE A 650 2.55 9.18 23.26
N THR A 651 1.47 9.08 24.04
CA THR A 651 0.34 8.20 23.71
C THR A 651 -0.13 8.43 22.27
N THR A 652 -0.02 7.39 21.45
CA THR A 652 -0.29 7.42 20.01
C THR A 652 -1.00 6.13 19.65
N THR A 653 -2.25 6.22 19.25
CA THR A 653 -3.11 5.04 19.13
C THR A 653 -3.48 4.76 17.68
N LEU A 654 -3.21 3.54 17.21
CA LEU A 654 -3.92 2.95 16.08
C LEU A 654 -5.08 2.11 16.62
N THR A 655 -6.30 2.49 16.29
CA THR A 655 -7.52 1.79 16.67
C THR A 655 -8.03 0.96 15.50
N ILE A 656 -8.30 -0.31 15.72
CA ILE A 656 -8.95 -1.20 14.78
C ILE A 656 -10.46 -1.17 15.02
N ASP A 657 -11.25 -0.88 13.99
CA ASP A 657 -12.71 -0.79 14.05
C ASP A 657 -13.37 -1.74 13.04
N GLY A 658 -14.05 -2.76 13.55
CA GLY A 658 -14.50 -3.94 12.81
C GLY A 658 -13.56 -5.14 12.97
N ASN A 659 -13.96 -6.27 12.39
CA ASN A 659 -13.08 -7.44 12.28
C ASN A 659 -12.17 -7.25 11.07
N LEU A 660 -10.89 -6.98 11.33
CA LEU A 660 -9.93 -6.57 10.32
C LEU A 660 -8.80 -7.59 10.21
N SER A 661 -8.55 -8.06 8.99
CA SER A 661 -7.35 -8.81 8.62
C SER A 661 -6.24 -7.84 8.22
N LEU A 662 -5.09 -7.90 8.90
CA LEU A 662 -3.85 -7.28 8.44
C LEU A 662 -3.16 -8.30 7.52
N ALA A 663 -3.28 -8.10 6.21
CA ALA A 663 -2.81 -9.00 5.17
C ALA A 663 -1.52 -8.47 4.50
N GLY A 664 -0.92 -9.26 3.60
CA GLY A 664 0.32 -8.89 2.89
C GLY A 664 1.61 -9.31 3.60
N ALA A 665 2.76 -8.81 3.13
CA ALA A 665 4.11 -9.21 3.58
C ALA A 665 4.90 -8.11 4.34
N GLY A 666 4.24 -7.01 4.73
CA GLY A 666 4.84 -5.85 5.39
C GLY A 666 4.95 -5.92 6.92
N GLU A 667 5.40 -4.82 7.52
CA GLU A 667 5.60 -4.68 8.96
C GLU A 667 4.68 -3.61 9.60
N MET A 668 4.37 -3.77 10.88
CA MET A 668 3.79 -2.74 11.75
C MET A 668 4.70 -2.48 12.95
N PHE A 669 5.31 -1.29 13.00
CA PHE A 669 6.28 -0.90 14.01
C PHE A 669 5.66 0.00 15.09
N LEU A 670 5.47 -0.54 16.29
CA LEU A 670 5.24 0.22 17.52
C LEU A 670 6.57 0.88 17.96
N ARG A 671 6.78 2.14 17.58
CA ARG A 671 8.09 2.81 17.67
C ARG A 671 8.49 3.26 19.08
N ASP A 672 7.54 3.46 19.99
CA ASP A 672 7.82 4.00 21.31
C ASP A 672 6.87 3.55 22.43
N SER A 673 7.25 3.79 23.69
CA SER A 673 6.50 3.29 24.85
C SER A 673 5.11 3.94 25.03
N GLY A 674 4.77 4.94 24.20
CA GLY A 674 3.43 5.50 24.08
C GLY A 674 2.63 4.97 22.88
N ALA A 675 3.25 4.19 21.99
CA ALA A 675 2.56 3.55 20.87
C ALA A 675 1.59 2.47 21.40
N THR A 676 0.34 2.54 20.95
CA THR A 676 -0.73 1.61 21.32
C THR A 676 -1.46 1.12 20.08
N LEU A 677 -1.57 -0.20 19.94
CA LEU A 677 -2.50 -0.87 19.04
C LEU A 677 -3.71 -1.32 19.87
N ALA A 678 -4.92 -0.90 19.49
CA ALA A 678 -6.16 -1.18 20.22
C ALA A 678 -7.29 -1.59 19.28
N THR A 679 -8.34 -2.25 19.80
CA THR A 679 -9.59 -2.53 19.08
C THR A 679 -10.77 -1.80 19.71
N THR A 680 -11.81 -1.50 18.94
CA THR A 680 -13.13 -1.15 19.49
C THR A 680 -13.84 -2.37 20.09
N THR A 681 -14.88 -2.17 20.88
CA THR A 681 -15.57 -3.27 21.59
C THR A 681 -16.23 -4.23 20.61
N GLY A 682 -15.80 -5.50 20.61
CA GLY A 682 -16.31 -6.55 19.72
C GLY A 682 -15.52 -6.70 18.41
N SER A 683 -14.55 -5.81 18.16
CA SER A 683 -13.65 -5.85 17.01
C SER A 683 -12.43 -6.72 17.30
N VAL A 684 -12.02 -7.52 16.31
CA VAL A 684 -10.85 -8.41 16.36
C VAL A 684 -9.87 -8.03 15.25
N LEU A 685 -8.60 -7.90 15.60
CA LEU A 685 -7.50 -7.84 14.64
C LEU A 685 -7.00 -9.27 14.37
N THR A 686 -6.85 -9.63 13.11
CA THR A 686 -6.10 -10.83 12.70
C THR A 686 -4.80 -10.38 12.04
N ILE A 687 -3.64 -10.79 12.58
CA ILE A 687 -2.33 -10.60 11.93
C ILE A 687 -2.12 -11.80 11.01
N GLY A 688 -2.14 -11.61 9.70
CA GLY A 688 -1.89 -12.67 8.72
C GLY A 688 -0.46 -13.19 8.75
N ALA A 689 -0.24 -14.39 8.21
CA ALA A 689 1.03 -15.13 8.33
C ALA A 689 2.27 -14.34 7.84
N GLY A 690 2.15 -13.59 6.74
CA GLY A 690 3.24 -12.76 6.20
C GLY A 690 3.54 -11.46 6.96
N GLN A 691 2.76 -11.09 7.97
CA GLN A 691 2.94 -9.83 8.70
C GLN A 691 3.86 -9.95 9.91
N THR A 692 4.60 -8.87 10.18
CA THR A 692 5.35 -8.68 11.44
C THR A 692 4.86 -7.46 12.20
N VAL A 693 4.28 -7.64 13.39
CA VAL A 693 3.97 -6.55 14.34
C VAL A 693 5.05 -6.51 15.42
N HIS A 694 5.81 -5.42 15.52
CA HIS A 694 7.03 -5.42 16.33
C HIS A 694 7.36 -4.10 17.04
N GLY A 695 8.46 -4.09 17.80
CA GLY A 695 8.97 -2.93 18.53
C GLY A 695 8.70 -2.95 20.03
N ARG A 696 8.08 -1.87 20.53
CA ARG A 696 7.78 -1.62 21.95
C ARG A 696 6.55 -0.74 22.11
N GLY A 697 5.80 -0.92 23.20
CA GLY A 697 4.52 -0.23 23.40
C GLY A 697 3.46 -1.17 23.94
N TRP A 698 2.22 -0.98 23.52
CA TRP A 698 1.05 -1.68 24.04
C TRP A 698 0.23 -2.31 22.91
N ILE A 699 -0.17 -3.56 23.08
CA ILE A 699 -1.16 -4.26 22.23
C ILE A 699 -2.37 -4.55 23.13
N SER A 700 -3.25 -3.54 23.20
CA SER A 700 -4.58 -3.55 23.82
C SER A 700 -5.67 -4.15 22.92
N ALA A 701 -5.34 -4.50 21.68
CA ALA A 701 -6.26 -5.04 20.67
C ALA A 701 -6.65 -6.50 20.94
N SER A 702 -7.94 -6.85 20.87
CA SER A 702 -8.33 -8.26 20.74
C SER A 702 -7.72 -8.82 19.45
N LEU A 703 -6.97 -9.91 19.58
CA LEU A 703 -5.97 -10.29 18.58
C LEU A 703 -5.97 -11.80 18.33
N THR A 704 -5.98 -12.16 17.04
CA THR A 704 -5.55 -13.47 16.53
C THR A 704 -4.23 -13.28 15.79
N ASN A 705 -3.12 -13.82 16.31
CA ASN A 705 -1.83 -13.78 15.62
C ASN A 705 -1.61 -15.06 14.80
N GLN A 706 -1.44 -14.93 13.49
CA GLN A 706 -0.96 -15.99 12.59
C GLN A 706 0.44 -15.68 12.04
N GLY A 707 0.86 -14.41 12.05
CA GLY A 707 2.20 -13.97 11.68
C GLY A 707 3.14 -13.83 12.89
N THR A 708 4.00 -12.81 12.86
CA THR A 708 4.98 -12.56 13.93
C THR A 708 4.58 -11.37 14.82
N VAL A 709 4.63 -11.57 16.15
CA VAL A 709 4.58 -10.51 17.17
C VAL A 709 5.91 -10.50 17.95
N ARG A 710 6.74 -9.47 17.75
CA ARG A 710 8.15 -9.46 18.20
C ARG A 710 8.49 -8.24 19.05
N SER A 711 9.12 -8.41 20.20
CA SER A 711 9.76 -7.29 20.92
C SER A 711 11.27 -7.24 20.61
N ASP A 712 11.69 -6.22 19.85
CA ASP A 712 13.05 -6.12 19.28
C ASP A 712 13.68 -4.73 19.35
N PHE A 713 12.97 -3.71 19.84
CA PHE A 713 13.40 -2.30 19.72
C PHE A 713 14.79 -2.01 20.30
N ALA A 714 15.06 -2.45 21.54
CA ALA A 714 16.33 -2.30 22.23
C ALA A 714 16.38 -3.14 23.53
N SER A 715 17.58 -3.43 24.03
CA SER A 715 17.76 -4.05 25.34
C SER A 715 17.08 -3.24 26.46
N GLY A 716 16.28 -3.92 27.29
CA GLY A 716 15.47 -3.31 28.35
C GLY A 716 14.22 -2.55 27.88
N SER A 717 13.88 -2.58 26.59
CA SER A 717 12.57 -2.15 26.11
C SER A 717 11.50 -3.22 26.36
N THR A 718 10.22 -2.87 26.17
CA THR A 718 9.11 -3.79 26.45
C THR A 718 7.97 -3.58 25.46
N LEU A 719 7.48 -4.67 24.86
CA LEU A 719 6.19 -4.76 24.21
C LEU A 719 5.22 -5.44 25.19
N ILE A 720 4.06 -4.82 25.43
CA ILE A 720 3.10 -5.26 26.45
C ILE A 720 1.83 -5.77 25.77
N LEU A 721 1.48 -7.03 26.00
CA LEU A 721 0.19 -7.62 25.66
C LEU A 721 -0.73 -7.50 26.88
N ASN A 722 -1.66 -6.54 26.84
CA ASN A 722 -2.65 -6.23 27.88
C ASN A 722 -4.04 -6.13 27.25
N GLU A 723 -5.11 -6.13 28.05
CA GLU A 723 -6.52 -5.89 27.62
C GLU A 723 -7.06 -6.78 26.48
N ASN A 724 -8.24 -7.38 26.70
CA ASN A 724 -8.84 -8.39 25.80
C ASN A 724 -7.98 -9.66 25.68
N ASP A 725 -8.64 -10.79 25.42
CA ASP A 725 -7.96 -12.08 25.28
C ASP A 725 -7.36 -12.23 23.87
N LYS A 726 -6.25 -12.98 23.79
CA LYS A 726 -5.40 -13.14 22.60
C LYS A 726 -5.34 -14.61 22.21
N THR A 727 -5.32 -14.87 20.91
CA THR A 727 -5.02 -16.19 20.33
C THR A 727 -3.73 -16.08 19.53
N ASN A 728 -2.85 -17.07 19.65
CA ASN A 728 -1.60 -17.16 18.92
C ASN A 728 -1.47 -18.52 18.23
N ALA A 729 -1.36 -18.50 16.91
CA ALA A 729 -1.00 -19.61 16.04
C ALA A 729 0.32 -19.34 15.27
N GLY A 730 0.86 -18.13 15.36
CA GLY A 730 2.15 -17.73 14.77
C GLY A 730 3.25 -17.54 15.81
N LEU A 731 4.26 -16.72 15.50
CA LEU A 731 5.41 -16.49 16.38
C LEU A 731 5.15 -15.33 17.37
N MET A 732 5.42 -15.57 18.66
CA MET A 732 5.47 -14.53 19.70
C MET A 732 6.82 -14.58 20.42
N GLU A 733 7.67 -13.54 20.26
CA GLU A 733 9.05 -13.57 20.79
C GLU A 733 9.58 -12.23 21.32
N ALA A 734 10.74 -12.28 21.98
CA ALA A 734 11.52 -11.11 22.37
C ALA A 734 13.00 -11.34 22.08
N THR A 735 13.64 -10.40 21.39
CA THR A 735 15.04 -10.49 20.94
C THR A 735 15.87 -9.33 21.48
N GLY A 736 17.21 -9.40 21.35
CA GLY A 736 18.10 -8.29 21.73
C GLY A 736 18.08 -7.88 23.21
N GLY A 737 17.53 -8.71 24.09
CA GLY A 737 17.31 -8.38 25.50
C GLY A 737 16.15 -7.41 25.76
N ALA A 738 15.21 -7.27 24.83
CA ALA A 738 13.90 -6.68 25.07
C ALA A 738 12.99 -7.65 25.85
N TRP A 739 11.79 -7.20 26.20
CA TRP A 739 10.79 -7.99 26.95
C TRP A 739 9.45 -8.03 26.23
N LEU A 740 8.93 -9.22 25.95
CA LEU A 740 7.51 -9.41 25.65
C LEU A 740 6.79 -9.69 26.99
N LYS A 741 5.93 -8.76 27.43
CA LYS A 741 5.23 -8.83 28.71
C LYS A 741 3.75 -9.12 28.50
N ILE A 742 3.24 -10.21 29.07
CA ILE A 742 1.81 -10.52 29.10
C ILE A 742 1.23 -10.06 30.44
N GLU A 743 0.15 -9.27 30.42
CA GLU A 743 -0.42 -8.65 31.62
C GLU A 743 -1.95 -8.70 31.66
N GLY A 744 -2.50 -9.53 32.55
CA GLY A 744 -3.91 -9.50 32.93
C GLY A 744 -4.90 -10.02 31.88
N ILE A 745 -4.44 -10.82 30.93
CA ILE A 745 -5.23 -11.41 29.83
C ILE A 745 -5.10 -12.93 29.80
N ALA A 746 -6.03 -13.62 29.15
CA ALA A 746 -5.76 -14.96 28.63
C ALA A 746 -5.02 -14.87 27.29
N LEU A 747 -4.00 -15.71 27.14
CA LEU A 747 -3.34 -15.99 25.87
C LEU A 747 -3.56 -17.48 25.57
N THR A 748 -4.26 -17.78 24.49
CA THR A 748 -4.40 -19.14 23.96
C THR A 748 -3.32 -19.35 22.91
N ASN A 749 -2.38 -20.25 23.15
CA ASN A 749 -1.44 -20.71 22.13
C ASN A 749 -2.00 -21.98 21.51
N THR A 750 -2.06 -22.06 20.18
CA THR A 750 -2.73 -23.13 19.41
C THR A 750 -1.79 -23.82 18.46
#